data_AF-A0A845LA15-F1
#
_entry.id   AF-A0A845LA15-F1
#
_cell.length_a   1.000
_cell.length_b   1.000
_cell.length_c   1.000
_cell.angle_alpha   90.00
_cell.angle_beta   90.00
_cell.angle_gamma   90.00
#
_symmetry.space_group_name_H-M   'P 1'
#
loop_
_entity.id
_entity.type
_entity.pdbx_description
1 polymer ?
#
loop_
_entity_poly.entity_id
_entity_poly.type
_entity_poly.pdbx_seq_one_letter_code
_entity_poly.pdbx_strand_id
1 'polypeptide(L)'
;MEYRINLDDDFYEFFSKIHEISPEEKRSRDLVKFTALQEGLSNEERRFPLPSPQEVVDNIANIKEGYSHNIFEILAWMMLSIQKINPIQHVDISPVITLSSILSTNIPVSFYEYSPACLYGYDSKWQGHPTKELTIGKVDLNRLPFADNSIPSLSCLRLIERIGLGHHGEPLDPDGDRKAIFQLKRVIQEGGYLCLSVPLGKQHIQFNDRRVYSYPHFLRYFPEFELIDYTLVRDTDEAVYGYGCFLLQKTRADALPPTSGPTTAIGRTLPIATSIAPRDITTQQRAIWSWVLQGFHIISFNIPSEIESLKDHFPFVEFVAVSRDASQPFGKPYVYLHDILAYYHRSDHDLCGIVNSDIHFFQDIRWFIEKEAPGSMVFGSRVDIERIDNPIGSIEKRGLDYFFFDKKIASLYPDEGFCLGLPWWDYWILLIPIYHQIPLKYIGTPFGYHVYHPQRWNVENWYYFKDIILKHVEQPPLENEDNIYHFGEVIYQYIMRHATDRFLPYRDCRQFGYQGLPEEFIDMPFYGWIPLGGFRPMEGPYPQWDLPTVLWSYGPSSFLQITTECMEEKSYRLRMTARSTKDEQTADLFLDGNLVGTHTFTSHQVFEKAEFSIKIAPEMPKILELRYRPWDLAEQMGDALLFTELVVAPQ
;
A
#
# COMPACT_ATOMS: atom_id res chain seq x y z
N MET A 1 -22.87 1.42 46.86
CA MET A 1 -23.49 2.27 45.83
C MET A 1 -22.62 2.18 44.60
N GLU A 2 -22.96 1.30 43.66
CA GLU A 2 -22.29 1.21 42.36
C GLU A 2 -22.89 2.29 41.45
N TYR A 3 -22.13 3.35 41.18
CA TYR A 3 -22.41 4.22 40.04
C TYR A 3 -21.61 3.68 38.85
N ARG A 4 -22.31 3.04 37.91
CA ARG A 4 -21.82 2.88 36.54
C ARG A 4 -21.87 4.27 35.89
N ILE A 5 -20.73 4.79 35.46
CA ILE A 5 -20.67 5.99 34.64
C ILE A 5 -20.62 5.48 33.19
N ASN A 6 -21.74 5.58 32.46
CA ASN A 6 -21.72 5.52 31.00
C ASN A 6 -21.26 6.89 30.52
N LEU A 7 -20.04 6.98 29.97
CA LEU A 7 -19.46 8.27 29.54
C LEU A 7 -20.07 8.81 28.23
N ASP A 8 -20.76 7.98 27.45
CA ASP A 8 -21.18 8.34 26.09
C ASP A 8 -22.69 8.68 25.97
N ASP A 9 -23.58 7.94 26.64
CA ASP A 9 -25.03 8.14 26.50
C ASP A 9 -25.55 9.43 27.17
N ASP A 10 -25.00 9.79 28.33
CA ASP A 10 -25.46 10.95 29.10
C ASP A 10 -25.05 12.30 28.46
N PHE A 11 -24.06 12.31 27.56
CA PHE A 11 -23.49 13.54 27.00
C PHE A 11 -24.39 14.18 25.93
N TYR A 12 -24.95 13.38 25.03
CA TYR A 12 -25.86 13.87 23.98
C TYR A 12 -27.29 14.06 24.50
N GLU A 13 -27.73 13.26 25.47
CA GLU A 13 -29.03 13.45 26.12
C GLU A 13 -29.08 14.76 26.93
N PHE A 14 -27.93 15.20 27.47
CA PHE A 14 -27.81 16.50 28.17
C PHE A 14 -27.82 17.69 27.20
N PHE A 15 -27.16 17.58 26.04
CA PHE A 15 -27.11 18.67 25.05
C PHE A 15 -28.42 18.85 24.26
N SER A 16 -29.13 17.78 23.94
CA SER A 16 -30.43 17.83 23.25
C SER A 16 -31.53 18.48 24.11
N LYS A 17 -31.41 18.43 25.44
CA LYS A 17 -32.35 19.06 26.37
C LYS A 17 -32.17 20.57 26.54
N ILE A 18 -31.03 21.15 26.13
CA ILE A 18 -30.70 22.57 26.36
C ILE A 18 -31.04 23.47 25.16
N HIS A 19 -31.11 22.92 23.94
CA HIS A 19 -31.42 23.67 22.75
C HIS A 19 -32.59 22.99 22.04
N GLU A 20 -33.75 23.65 22.00
CA GLU A 20 -35.03 23.23 21.40
C GLU A 20 -34.97 23.01 19.86
N ILE A 21 -33.89 22.42 19.34
CA ILE A 21 -33.58 22.22 17.92
C ILE A 21 -33.09 20.78 17.76
N SER A 22 -33.67 20.04 16.81
CA SER A 22 -33.22 18.65 16.56
C SER A 22 -31.78 18.63 15.99
N PRO A 23 -31.00 17.55 16.19
CA PRO A 23 -29.67 17.41 15.60
C PRO A 23 -29.66 17.61 14.07
N GLU A 24 -30.73 17.19 13.39
CA GLU A 24 -30.92 17.33 11.95
C GLU A 24 -31.13 18.80 11.53
N GLU A 25 -31.95 19.54 12.29
CA GLU A 25 -32.19 20.97 12.08
C GLU A 25 -30.91 21.78 12.32
N LYS A 26 -30.15 21.44 13.37
CA LYS A 26 -28.83 22.05 13.64
C LYS A 26 -27.88 21.81 12.46
N ARG A 27 -27.73 20.56 12.01
CA ARG A 27 -26.80 20.18 10.93
C ARG A 27 -27.17 20.85 9.61
N SER A 28 -28.46 20.89 9.27
CA SER A 28 -28.96 21.57 8.06
C SER A 28 -28.69 23.07 8.10
N ARG A 29 -28.97 23.72 9.23
CA ARG A 29 -28.70 25.16 9.43
C ARG A 29 -27.19 25.46 9.35
N ASP A 30 -26.37 24.63 9.97
CA ASP A 30 -24.92 24.82 10.00
C ASP A 30 -24.32 24.59 8.61
N LEU A 31 -24.87 23.67 7.80
CA LEU A 31 -24.42 23.44 6.42
C LEU A 31 -24.69 24.65 5.52
N VAL A 32 -25.86 25.26 5.65
CA VAL A 32 -26.20 26.50 4.92
C VAL A 32 -25.18 27.59 5.25
N LYS A 33 -24.87 27.78 6.54
CA LYS A 33 -23.84 28.74 6.97
C LYS A 33 -22.46 28.39 6.44
N PHE A 34 -22.05 27.13 6.52
CA PHE A 34 -20.74 26.67 6.05
C PHE A 34 -20.58 26.80 4.54
N THR A 35 -21.65 26.56 3.79
CA THR A 35 -21.70 26.74 2.33
C THR A 35 -21.61 28.23 1.96
N ALA A 36 -22.32 29.10 2.70
CA ALA A 36 -22.25 30.55 2.52
C ALA A 36 -20.84 31.10 2.75
N LEU A 37 -20.07 30.52 3.70
CA LEU A 37 -18.66 30.88 3.93
C LEU A 37 -17.73 30.52 2.75
N GLN A 38 -18.21 29.76 1.77
CA GLN A 38 -17.47 29.31 0.58
C GLN A 38 -18.13 29.77 -0.73
N GLU A 39 -19.10 30.68 -0.65
CA GLU A 39 -19.70 31.33 -1.81
C GLU A 39 -18.64 32.17 -2.54
N GLY A 40 -18.64 32.08 -3.87
CA GLY A 40 -17.67 32.77 -4.72
C GLY A 40 -16.34 32.03 -4.94
N LEU A 41 -16.05 30.97 -4.20
CA LEU A 41 -14.91 30.09 -4.48
C LEU A 41 -15.20 29.16 -5.67
N SER A 42 -14.25 29.04 -6.58
CA SER A 42 -14.23 28.02 -7.63
C SER A 42 -14.13 26.61 -7.03
N ASN A 43 -14.42 25.59 -7.84
CA ASN A 43 -14.27 24.20 -7.39
C ASN A 43 -12.81 23.82 -7.07
N GLU A 44 -11.83 24.51 -7.65
CA GLU A 44 -10.41 24.33 -7.33
C GLU A 44 -10.02 25.01 -6.01
N GLU A 45 -10.62 26.16 -5.71
CA GLU A 45 -10.43 26.86 -4.43
C GLU A 45 -11.13 26.13 -3.27
N ARG A 46 -12.17 25.36 -3.57
CA ARG A 46 -12.83 24.46 -2.61
C ARG A 46 -11.97 23.20 -2.39
N ARG A 47 -11.22 23.22 -1.29
CA ARG A 47 -10.37 22.08 -0.86
C ARG A 47 -11.13 20.76 -0.74
N PHE A 48 -12.42 20.78 -0.42
CA PHE A 48 -13.25 19.59 -0.33
C PHE A 48 -14.55 19.80 -1.10
N PRO A 49 -15.09 18.75 -1.75
CA PRO A 49 -16.43 18.82 -2.31
C PRO A 49 -17.44 19.03 -1.18
N LEU A 50 -18.39 19.95 -1.40
CA LEU A 50 -19.51 20.14 -0.48
C LEU A 50 -20.49 18.98 -0.63
N PRO A 51 -20.99 18.43 0.50
CA PRO A 51 -21.99 17.37 0.42
C PRO A 51 -23.33 17.94 -0.08
N SER A 52 -24.00 17.16 -0.91
CA SER A 52 -25.39 17.39 -1.31
C SER A 52 -26.33 17.27 -0.10
N PRO A 53 -27.53 17.87 -0.16
CA PRO A 53 -28.54 17.73 0.90
C PRO A 53 -28.86 16.27 1.22
N GLN A 54 -28.86 15.38 0.23
CA GLN A 54 -29.11 13.95 0.43
C GLN A 54 -27.95 13.28 1.18
N GLU A 55 -26.69 13.57 0.81
CA GLU A 55 -25.53 13.05 1.53
C GLU A 55 -25.51 13.50 3.00
N VAL A 56 -26.07 14.67 3.31
CA VAL A 56 -26.19 15.17 4.70
C VAL A 56 -27.18 14.32 5.49
N VAL A 57 -28.32 13.96 4.88
CA VAL A 57 -29.33 13.07 5.48
C VAL A 57 -28.76 11.65 5.66
N ASP A 58 -28.09 11.11 4.65
CA ASP A 58 -27.50 9.77 4.71
C ASP A 58 -26.36 9.70 5.75
N ASN A 59 -25.59 10.78 5.89
CA ASN A 59 -24.56 10.92 6.93
C ASN A 59 -25.15 11.07 8.34
N ILE A 60 -26.44 11.36 8.52
CA ILE A 60 -27.11 11.35 9.84
C ILE A 60 -27.47 9.91 10.21
N ALA A 61 -28.04 9.16 9.27
CA ALA A 61 -28.48 7.77 9.49
C ALA A 61 -27.31 6.80 9.77
N ASN A 62 -26.10 7.12 9.28
CA ASN A 62 -24.93 6.24 9.36
C ASN A 62 -23.93 6.58 10.49
N ILE A 63 -24.21 7.56 11.36
CA ILE A 63 -23.36 7.79 12.53
C ILE A 63 -23.61 6.66 13.54
N LYS A 64 -22.79 5.62 13.51
CA LYS A 64 -22.64 4.72 14.65
C LYS A 64 -21.81 5.47 15.70
N GLU A 65 -22.47 6.01 16.73
CA GLU A 65 -21.87 6.82 17.82
C GLU A 65 -20.99 6.00 18.81
N GLY A 66 -20.36 4.91 18.36
CA GLY A 66 -19.42 4.13 19.16
C GLY A 66 -17.98 4.41 18.76
N TYR A 67 -17.06 4.46 19.73
CA TYR A 67 -15.62 4.36 19.46
C TYR A 67 -15.37 3.08 18.64
N SER A 68 -14.99 3.23 17.37
CA SER A 68 -14.62 2.07 16.57
C SER A 68 -13.36 1.41 17.13
N HIS A 69 -13.27 0.08 16.96
CA HIS A 69 -12.19 -0.78 17.44
C HIS A 69 -10.79 -0.25 17.06
N ASN A 70 -10.72 0.50 15.94
CA ASN A 70 -9.51 1.14 15.43
C ASN A 70 -8.83 2.11 16.41
N ILE A 71 -9.53 2.68 17.40
CA ILE A 71 -8.91 3.64 18.33
C ILE A 71 -7.78 2.99 19.14
N PHE A 72 -7.92 1.72 19.53
CA PHE A 72 -6.90 1.01 20.30
C PHE A 72 -5.65 0.74 19.47
N GLU A 73 -5.81 0.40 18.20
CA GLU A 73 -4.69 0.19 17.27
C GLU A 73 -3.94 1.50 17.01
N ILE A 74 -4.66 2.60 16.83
CA ILE A 74 -4.04 3.92 16.67
C ILE A 74 -3.27 4.31 17.94
N LEU A 75 -3.88 4.12 19.12
CA LEU A 75 -3.22 4.37 20.41
C LEU A 75 -1.96 3.52 20.59
N ALA A 76 -2.01 2.23 20.24
CA ALA A 76 -0.87 1.32 20.32
C ALA A 76 0.26 1.75 19.39
N TRP A 77 -0.06 2.09 18.13
CA TRP A 77 0.93 2.56 17.17
C TRP A 77 1.57 3.89 17.62
N MET A 78 0.77 4.84 18.10
CA MET A 78 1.28 6.12 18.61
C MET A 78 2.20 5.92 19.81
N MET A 79 1.79 5.08 20.77
CA MET A 79 2.61 4.76 21.93
C MET A 79 3.96 4.18 21.53
N LEU A 80 3.98 3.18 20.64
CA LEU A 80 5.21 2.57 20.15
C LEU A 80 6.09 3.59 19.41
N SER A 81 5.49 4.46 18.60
CA SER A 81 6.20 5.51 17.87
C SER A 81 6.85 6.53 18.81
N ILE A 82 6.12 6.99 19.83
CA ILE A 82 6.63 7.94 20.83
C ILE A 82 7.70 7.27 21.71
N GLN A 83 7.55 6.00 22.07
CA GLN A 83 8.56 5.23 22.81
C GLN A 83 9.85 5.05 22.01
N LYS A 84 9.77 4.79 20.70
CA LYS A 84 10.96 4.72 19.81
C LYS A 84 11.74 6.04 19.82
N ILE A 85 11.04 7.18 19.81
CA ILE A 85 11.66 8.51 19.89
C ILE A 85 12.30 8.73 21.27
N ASN A 86 11.69 8.19 22.32
CA ASN A 86 12.11 8.34 23.72
C ASN A 86 12.34 9.82 24.11
N PRO A 87 11.29 10.68 24.01
CA PRO A 87 11.46 12.11 24.23
C PRO A 87 11.65 12.44 25.72
N ILE A 88 12.35 13.54 25.99
CA ILE A 88 12.55 14.07 27.35
C ILE A 88 11.22 14.48 27.99
N GLN A 89 10.29 15.00 27.18
CA GLN A 89 8.92 15.34 27.56
C GLN A 89 8.02 15.21 26.32
N HIS A 90 6.74 14.91 26.53
CA HIS A 90 5.77 14.79 25.45
C HIS A 90 4.52 15.66 25.71
N VAL A 91 4.02 16.31 24.67
CA VAL A 91 2.76 17.07 24.72
C VAL A 91 1.71 16.32 23.93
N ASP A 92 0.56 16.06 24.51
CA ASP A 92 -0.54 15.37 23.83
C ASP A 92 -1.75 16.29 23.75
N ILE A 93 -2.29 16.48 22.54
CA ILE A 93 -3.49 17.29 22.29
C ILE A 93 -4.51 16.42 21.58
N SER A 94 -5.32 15.73 22.37
CA SER A 94 -6.14 14.61 21.90
C SER A 94 -7.41 14.45 22.75
N PRO A 95 -8.51 13.93 22.19
CA PRO A 95 -9.77 13.72 22.92
C PRO A 95 -9.71 12.56 23.92
N VAL A 96 -8.61 11.80 23.95
CA VAL A 96 -8.46 10.57 24.75
C VAL A 96 -7.22 10.65 25.62
N ILE A 97 -7.40 10.75 26.93
CA ILE A 97 -6.30 10.84 27.91
C ILE A 97 -5.49 9.53 28.06
N THR A 98 -6.04 8.40 27.63
CA THR A 98 -5.45 7.07 27.81
C THR A 98 -4.00 6.96 27.35
N LEU A 99 -3.67 7.55 26.19
CA LEU A 99 -2.29 7.58 25.68
C LEU A 99 -1.36 8.28 26.67
N SER A 100 -1.76 9.48 27.09
CA SER A 100 -1.03 10.29 28.06
C SER A 100 -0.85 9.61 29.41
N SER A 101 -1.89 8.97 29.93
CA SER A 101 -1.81 8.20 31.18
C SER A 101 -0.77 7.09 31.11
N ILE A 102 -0.73 6.32 30.01
CA ILE A 102 0.23 5.23 29.84
C ILE A 102 1.65 5.77 29.64
N LEU A 103 1.85 6.76 28.77
CA LEU A 103 3.17 7.36 28.52
C LEU A 103 3.75 8.00 29.79
N SER A 104 2.91 8.60 30.63
CA SER A 104 3.33 9.27 31.88
C SER A 104 4.01 8.37 32.91
N THR A 105 3.91 7.04 32.74
CA THR A 105 4.64 6.07 33.56
C THR A 105 6.16 6.13 33.35
N ASN A 106 6.60 6.51 32.15
CA ASN A 106 8.02 6.45 31.76
C ASN A 106 8.61 7.80 31.30
N ILE A 107 7.78 8.73 30.83
CA ILE A 107 8.17 10.07 30.37
C ILE A 107 7.24 11.14 30.97
N PRO A 108 7.69 12.37 31.27
CA PRO A 108 6.80 13.48 31.59
C PRO A 108 5.84 13.80 30.43
N VAL A 109 4.55 13.96 30.73
CA VAL A 109 3.51 14.24 29.72
C VAL A 109 2.65 15.43 30.10
N SER A 110 2.38 16.31 29.13
CA SER A 110 1.38 17.37 29.25
C SER A 110 0.21 17.10 28.32
N PHE A 111 -0.93 16.71 28.89
CA PHE A 111 -2.17 16.44 28.16
C PHE A 111 -3.05 17.68 28.10
N TYR A 112 -3.57 17.99 26.91
CA TYR A 112 -4.48 19.11 26.69
C TYR A 112 -5.70 18.73 25.86
N GLU A 113 -6.85 19.28 26.22
CA GLU A 113 -8.12 19.05 25.53
C GLU A 113 -8.95 20.35 25.46
N TYR A 114 -9.85 20.47 24.49
CA TYR A 114 -10.74 21.62 24.34
C TYR A 114 -11.96 21.53 25.28
N SER A 115 -12.49 20.34 25.57
CA SER A 115 -13.69 20.16 26.41
C SER A 115 -13.37 19.81 27.88
N PRO A 116 -13.87 20.58 28.88
CA PRO A 116 -13.72 20.25 30.29
C PRO A 116 -14.40 18.92 30.70
N ALA A 117 -15.41 18.46 29.96
CA ALA A 117 -16.18 17.25 30.28
C ALA A 117 -15.31 15.98 30.29
N CYS A 118 -14.31 15.90 29.40
CA CYS A 118 -13.36 14.79 29.36
C CYS A 118 -12.35 14.80 30.52
N LEU A 119 -12.29 15.90 31.29
CA LEU A 119 -11.44 16.03 32.47
C LEU A 119 -12.17 15.66 33.77
N TYR A 120 -13.51 15.51 33.72
CA TYR A 120 -14.32 15.11 34.88
C TYR A 120 -14.10 13.64 35.22
N GLY A 121 -13.38 13.38 36.31
CA GLY A 121 -13.15 12.04 36.86
C GLY A 121 -11.67 11.66 37.06
N TYR A 122 -10.75 12.46 36.53
CA TYR A 122 -9.30 12.20 36.67
C TYR A 122 -8.74 12.70 38.00
N ASP A 123 -9.17 13.88 38.45
CA ASP A 123 -8.58 14.61 39.60
C ASP A 123 -8.77 13.92 40.96
N SER A 124 -9.80 13.07 41.11
CA SER A 124 -10.11 12.41 42.39
C SER A 124 -9.69 10.94 42.47
N LYS A 125 -9.39 10.26 41.36
CA LYS A 125 -9.09 8.80 41.34
C LYS A 125 -7.61 8.46 41.16
N TRP A 126 -6.78 9.39 40.71
CA TRP A 126 -5.37 9.14 40.34
C TRP A 126 -4.33 9.75 41.30
N GLN A 127 -4.76 10.34 42.42
CA GLN A 127 -3.84 10.79 43.46
C GLN A 127 -3.10 9.58 44.07
N GLY A 128 -1.80 9.46 43.78
CA GLY A 128 -0.91 8.42 44.34
C GLY A 128 -0.39 7.36 43.37
N HIS A 129 -0.75 7.40 42.08
CA HIS A 129 -0.21 6.47 41.08
C HIS A 129 1.23 6.87 40.67
N PRO A 130 2.18 5.92 40.54
CA PRO A 130 3.55 6.22 40.14
C PRO A 130 3.59 6.67 38.67
N THR A 131 3.55 7.99 38.45
CA THR A 131 3.82 8.66 37.17
C THR A 131 5.04 9.54 37.36
N LYS A 132 5.83 9.75 36.29
CA LYS A 132 6.98 10.67 36.37
C LYS A 132 6.51 12.12 36.51
N GLU A 133 5.49 12.51 35.75
CA GLU A 133 4.70 13.76 35.87
C GLU A 133 3.61 13.75 34.77
N LEU A 134 2.33 13.92 35.10
CA LEU A 134 1.25 14.13 34.13
C LEU A 134 0.53 15.44 34.45
N THR A 135 0.65 16.43 33.59
CA THR A 135 -0.06 17.70 33.72
C THR A 135 -1.25 17.74 32.77
N ILE A 136 -2.38 18.23 33.23
CA ILE A 136 -3.62 18.33 32.44
C ILE A 136 -3.99 19.79 32.27
N GLY A 137 -4.34 20.19 31.05
CA GLY A 137 -4.76 21.54 30.75
C GLY A 137 -5.83 21.63 29.67
N LYS A 138 -6.24 22.86 29.38
CA LYS A 138 -7.20 23.18 28.33
C LYS A 138 -6.54 24.02 27.24
N VAL A 139 -6.74 23.66 25.97
CA VAL A 139 -6.25 24.45 24.81
C VAL A 139 -7.26 24.51 23.67
N ASP A 140 -7.15 25.57 22.87
CA ASP A 140 -7.77 25.65 21.55
C ASP A 140 -6.70 25.33 20.49
N LEU A 141 -6.93 24.30 19.68
CA LEU A 141 -5.97 23.86 18.67
C LEU A 141 -5.75 24.93 17.58
N ASN A 142 -6.71 25.82 17.34
CA ASN A 142 -6.53 26.97 16.45
C ASN A 142 -5.66 28.08 17.05
N ARG A 143 -5.40 28.04 18.36
CA ARG A 143 -4.59 29.03 19.08
C ARG A 143 -3.87 28.41 20.27
N LEU A 144 -2.79 27.68 19.99
CA LEU A 144 -2.00 27.03 21.03
C LEU A 144 -1.23 28.05 21.90
N PRO A 145 -1.26 27.94 23.24
CA PRO A 145 -0.61 28.89 24.15
C PRO A 145 0.90 28.63 24.34
N PHE A 146 1.54 27.94 23.41
CA PHE A 146 2.98 27.64 23.43
C PHE A 146 3.76 28.62 22.56
N ALA A 147 5.03 28.84 22.90
CA ALA A 147 5.93 29.62 22.07
C ALA A 147 6.24 28.88 20.75
N ASP A 148 6.70 29.62 19.75
CA ASP A 148 7.20 29.02 18.51
C ASP A 148 8.41 28.14 18.83
N ASN A 149 8.53 27.01 18.14
CA ASN A 149 9.68 26.11 18.24
C ASN A 149 10.05 25.67 19.68
N SER A 150 9.06 25.49 20.56
CA SER A 150 9.31 25.18 21.98
C SER A 150 9.04 23.73 22.37
N ILE A 151 8.39 22.94 21.51
CA ILE A 151 7.94 21.59 21.85
C ILE A 151 8.80 20.53 21.14
N PRO A 152 9.49 19.64 21.87
CA PRO A 152 10.33 18.59 21.30
C PRO A 152 9.55 17.41 20.72
N SER A 153 8.39 17.09 21.30
CA SER A 153 7.57 15.95 20.88
C SER A 153 6.10 16.24 21.17
N LEU A 154 5.25 16.11 20.16
CA LEU A 154 3.81 16.36 20.29
C LEU A 154 2.98 15.28 19.57
N SER A 155 1.88 14.84 20.19
CA SER A 155 0.83 14.07 19.51
C SER A 155 -0.45 14.87 19.32
N CYS A 156 -1.14 14.63 18.20
CA CYS A 156 -2.50 15.11 17.98
C CYS A 156 -3.32 14.02 17.28
N LEU A 157 -4.20 13.39 18.06
CA LEU A 157 -4.98 12.22 17.66
C LEU A 157 -6.41 12.63 17.30
N ARG A 158 -6.84 12.35 16.06
CA ARG A 158 -8.24 12.37 15.62
C ARG A 158 -9.00 13.65 15.98
N LEU A 159 -8.33 14.78 15.79
CA LEU A 159 -8.82 16.09 16.19
C LEU A 159 -8.85 17.07 15.01
N ILE A 160 -7.78 17.09 14.21
CA ILE A 160 -7.60 18.01 13.07
C ILE A 160 -8.79 17.95 12.11
N GLU A 161 -9.30 16.75 11.83
CA GLU A 161 -10.36 16.51 10.87
C GLU A 161 -11.69 17.18 11.22
N ARG A 162 -11.90 17.46 12.51
CA ARG A 162 -13.15 17.99 13.06
C ARG A 162 -13.18 19.51 13.14
N ILE A 163 -12.00 20.16 13.15
CA ILE A 163 -11.88 21.59 13.45
C ILE A 163 -12.62 22.45 12.42
N GLY A 164 -13.52 23.31 12.90
CA GLY A 164 -14.28 24.24 12.06
C GLY A 164 -15.49 23.62 11.36
N LEU A 165 -15.90 22.40 11.74
CA LEU A 165 -17.14 21.78 11.26
C LEU A 165 -18.32 21.96 12.21
N GLY A 166 -18.15 22.56 13.39
CA GLY A 166 -19.24 22.80 14.34
C GLY A 166 -19.66 21.55 15.13
N HIS A 167 -18.79 20.54 15.19
CA HIS A 167 -19.05 19.23 15.80
C HIS A 167 -19.45 19.35 17.28
N HIS A 168 -18.74 20.17 18.04
CA HIS A 168 -19.01 20.46 19.46
C HIS A 168 -19.67 21.83 19.67
N GLY A 169 -20.17 22.46 18.60
CA GLY A 169 -20.74 23.81 18.64
C GLY A 169 -19.71 24.93 18.55
N GLU A 170 -18.46 24.61 18.20
CA GLU A 170 -17.43 25.59 17.85
C GLU A 170 -17.80 26.37 16.57
N PRO A 171 -17.23 27.57 16.36
CA PRO A 171 -17.48 28.33 15.14
C PRO A 171 -17.16 27.56 13.87
N LEU A 172 -18.03 27.67 12.86
CA LEU A 172 -17.79 27.12 11.53
C LEU A 172 -16.64 27.86 10.85
N ASP A 173 -15.67 27.11 10.36
CA ASP A 173 -14.48 27.62 9.71
C ASP A 173 -14.00 26.63 8.64
N PRO A 174 -14.23 26.92 7.35
CA PRO A 174 -13.77 26.07 6.25
C PRO A 174 -12.27 25.75 6.29
N ASP A 175 -11.44 26.65 6.82
CA ASP A 175 -9.98 26.51 6.94
C ASP A 175 -9.53 26.16 8.38
N GLY A 176 -10.44 25.77 9.26
CA GLY A 176 -10.13 25.46 10.66
C GLY A 176 -9.04 24.39 10.82
N ASP A 177 -9.10 23.30 10.04
CA ASP A 177 -8.07 22.27 10.02
C ASP A 177 -6.68 22.81 9.62
N ARG A 178 -6.60 23.74 8.66
CA ARG A 178 -5.33 24.38 8.25
C ARG A 178 -4.77 25.27 9.33
N LYS A 179 -5.62 26.00 10.06
CA LYS A 179 -5.20 26.84 11.20
C LYS A 179 -4.67 25.97 12.34
N ALA A 180 -5.36 24.87 12.63
CA ALA A 180 -4.89 23.85 13.57
C ALA A 180 -3.53 23.26 13.16
N ILE A 181 -3.39 22.82 11.91
CA ILE A 181 -2.11 22.29 11.39
C ILE A 181 -1.02 23.36 11.48
N PHE A 182 -1.29 24.61 11.11
CA PHE A 182 -0.32 25.71 11.24
C PHE A 182 0.16 25.87 12.69
N GLN A 183 -0.74 25.84 13.68
CA GLN A 183 -0.36 25.92 15.09
C GLN A 183 0.51 24.75 15.53
N LEU A 184 0.14 23.52 15.15
CA LEU A 184 0.94 22.32 15.46
C LEU A 184 2.36 22.45 14.89
N LYS A 185 2.50 22.87 13.64
CA LYS A 185 3.81 23.08 13.00
C LYS A 185 4.63 24.19 13.65
N ARG A 186 3.96 25.27 14.05
CA ARG A 186 4.57 26.44 14.71
C ARG A 186 5.23 26.07 16.04
N VAL A 187 4.55 25.30 16.87
CA VAL A 187 5.00 25.02 18.25
C VAL A 187 6.10 23.95 18.32
N ILE A 188 6.17 23.05 17.34
CA ILE A 188 7.23 22.03 17.28
C ILE A 188 8.59 22.69 17.02
N GLN A 189 9.57 22.36 17.86
CA GLN A 189 10.95 22.80 17.69
C GLN A 189 11.62 22.12 16.48
N GLU A 190 12.72 22.71 16.03
CA GLU A 190 13.56 22.10 15.00
C GLU A 190 14.15 20.75 15.44
N GLY A 191 14.08 19.75 14.56
CA GLY A 191 14.41 18.36 14.90
C GLY A 191 13.40 17.69 15.84
N GLY A 192 12.34 18.38 16.27
CA GLY A 192 11.27 17.84 17.08
C GLY A 192 10.28 16.98 16.29
N TYR A 193 9.48 16.20 17.00
CA TYR A 193 8.60 15.19 16.42
C TYR A 193 7.12 15.54 16.57
N LEU A 194 6.35 15.27 15.53
CA LEU A 194 4.90 15.44 15.49
C LEU A 194 4.24 14.11 15.11
N CYS A 195 3.44 13.55 16.00
CA CYS A 195 2.72 12.29 15.81
C CYS A 195 1.23 12.60 15.58
N LEU A 196 0.67 12.25 14.42
CA LEU A 196 -0.69 12.62 14.02
C LEU A 196 -1.53 11.41 13.66
N SER A 197 -2.86 11.52 13.80
CA SER A 197 -3.77 10.63 13.09
C SER A 197 -4.94 11.39 12.46
N VAL A 198 -5.32 11.03 11.24
CA VAL A 198 -6.50 11.58 10.54
C VAL A 198 -7.18 10.52 9.68
N PRO A 199 -8.47 10.68 9.34
CA PRO A 199 -9.14 9.81 8.39
C PRO A 199 -8.54 9.97 6.98
N LEU A 200 -8.21 8.86 6.33
CA LEU A 200 -7.65 8.77 4.99
C LEU A 200 -8.52 7.93 4.05
N GLY A 201 -8.87 8.49 2.90
CA GLY A 201 -9.67 7.84 1.87
C GLY A 201 -9.94 8.76 0.68
N LYS A 202 -11.06 8.55 -0.02
CA LYS A 202 -11.54 9.51 -1.02
C LYS A 202 -11.84 10.83 -0.31
N GLN A 203 -11.29 11.93 -0.81
CA GLN A 203 -11.42 13.22 -0.16
C GLN A 203 -12.86 13.74 -0.13
N HIS A 204 -13.43 13.95 1.06
CA HIS A 204 -14.78 14.48 1.25
C HIS A 204 -14.99 15.02 2.66
N ILE A 205 -16.12 15.71 2.87
CA ILE A 205 -16.56 16.17 4.19
C ILE A 205 -17.79 15.36 4.62
N GLN A 206 -17.70 14.71 5.78
CA GLN A 206 -18.85 14.26 6.55
C GLN A 206 -19.25 15.41 7.47
N PHE A 207 -20.15 16.28 7.01
CA PHE A 207 -20.37 17.61 7.59
C PHE A 207 -20.82 17.54 9.07
N ASN A 208 -20.38 18.45 9.95
CA ASN A 208 -20.51 18.36 11.42
C ASN A 208 -19.88 17.13 12.10
N ASP A 209 -19.11 16.29 11.39
CA ASP A 209 -18.38 15.17 11.98
C ASP A 209 -16.88 15.28 11.67
N ARG A 210 -16.47 15.07 10.41
CA ARG A 210 -15.06 15.02 10.04
C ARG A 210 -14.77 15.30 8.57
N ARG A 211 -13.53 15.68 8.30
CA ARG A 211 -12.89 15.64 6.97
C ARG A 211 -12.23 14.28 6.76
N VAL A 212 -12.43 13.69 5.59
CA VAL A 212 -11.63 12.55 5.12
C VAL A 212 -10.63 13.09 4.11
N TYR A 213 -9.35 12.96 4.42
CA TYR A 213 -8.27 13.47 3.58
C TYR A 213 -7.85 12.41 2.57
N SER A 214 -7.35 12.84 1.41
CA SER A 214 -6.45 11.97 0.67
C SER A 214 -5.07 12.00 1.34
N TYR A 215 -4.39 10.86 1.44
CA TYR A 215 -3.02 10.76 1.95
C TYR A 215 -2.09 11.87 1.43
N PRO A 216 -2.03 12.12 0.11
CA PRO A 216 -1.11 13.12 -0.40
C PRO A 216 -1.50 14.58 -0.11
N HIS A 217 -2.79 14.93 -0.17
CA HIS A 217 -3.20 16.29 0.20
C HIS A 217 -2.93 16.57 1.67
N PHE A 218 -3.02 15.55 2.53
CA PHE A 218 -2.67 15.70 3.93
C PHE A 218 -1.17 15.96 4.12
N LEU A 219 -0.29 15.18 3.47
CA LEU A 219 1.16 15.37 3.59
C LEU A 219 1.65 16.73 3.07
N ARG A 220 0.97 17.31 2.06
CA ARG A 220 1.29 18.66 1.55
C ARG A 220 1.16 19.76 2.61
N TYR A 221 0.49 19.53 3.73
CA TYR A 221 0.46 20.51 4.81
C TYR A 221 1.77 20.60 5.60
N PHE A 222 2.68 19.63 5.44
CA PHE A 222 3.90 19.50 6.25
C PHE A 222 5.19 19.55 5.41
N PRO A 223 5.40 20.53 4.51
CA PRO A 223 6.61 20.60 3.68
C PRO A 223 7.90 20.80 4.47
N GLU A 224 7.81 21.36 5.69
CA GLU A 224 8.93 21.54 6.62
C GLU A 224 9.17 20.35 7.56
N PHE A 225 8.54 19.20 7.28
CA PHE A 225 8.70 17.97 8.05
C PHE A 225 9.09 16.79 7.15
N GLU A 226 9.91 15.91 7.69
CA GLU A 226 10.23 14.59 7.12
C GLU A 226 9.26 13.54 7.68
N LEU A 227 8.77 12.63 6.82
CA LEU A 227 7.97 11.49 7.25
C LEU A 227 8.87 10.35 7.72
N ILE A 228 8.81 10.03 9.02
CA ILE A 228 9.65 9.02 9.68
C ILE A 228 8.97 7.65 9.69
N ASP A 229 7.68 7.60 10.02
CA ASP A 229 6.91 6.35 10.10
C ASP A 229 5.45 6.63 9.71
N TYR A 230 4.78 5.62 9.15
CA TYR A 230 3.39 5.72 8.70
C TYR A 230 2.70 4.36 8.80
N THR A 231 1.44 4.38 9.21
CA THR A 231 0.53 3.23 9.06
C THR A 231 -0.89 3.67 8.72
N LEU A 232 -1.67 2.77 8.13
CA LEU A 232 -3.09 2.94 7.89
C LEU A 232 -3.88 1.92 8.69
N VAL A 233 -4.63 2.38 9.68
CA VAL A 233 -5.53 1.55 10.50
C VAL A 233 -6.92 1.53 9.85
N ARG A 234 -7.41 0.37 9.39
CA ARG A 234 -8.72 0.27 8.72
C ARG A 234 -9.85 0.04 9.73
N ASP A 235 -11.05 0.54 9.41
CA ASP A 235 -12.25 0.36 10.25
C ASP A 235 -13.12 -0.77 9.68
N THR A 236 -12.83 -2.03 10.03
CA THR A 236 -13.46 -3.25 9.48
C THR A 236 -13.50 -3.33 7.93
N ASP A 237 -13.89 -4.49 7.39
CA ASP A 237 -13.86 -4.73 5.93
C ASP A 237 -14.91 -3.94 5.13
N GLU A 238 -15.78 -3.18 5.81
CA GLU A 238 -16.88 -2.42 5.19
C GLU A 238 -16.63 -0.90 5.11
N ALA A 239 -15.60 -0.34 5.76
CA ALA A 239 -15.41 1.11 5.74
C ALA A 239 -14.78 1.64 4.45
N VAL A 240 -15.34 2.75 3.96
CA VAL A 240 -14.91 3.49 2.76
C VAL A 240 -13.58 4.25 2.98
N TYR A 241 -13.07 4.32 4.22
CA TYR A 241 -11.82 5.00 4.59
C TYR A 241 -11.20 4.40 5.86
N GLY A 242 -9.89 4.62 6.07
CA GLY A 242 -9.16 4.23 7.29
C GLY A 242 -8.59 5.44 8.03
N TYR A 243 -7.77 5.21 9.05
CA TYR A 243 -7.05 6.24 9.81
C TYR A 243 -5.56 6.16 9.52
N GLY A 244 -5.03 7.18 8.85
CA GLY A 244 -3.59 7.33 8.67
C GLY A 244 -2.96 7.83 9.95
N CYS A 245 -1.91 7.16 10.39
CA CYS A 245 -1.10 7.57 11.53
C CYS A 245 0.29 7.95 11.02
N PHE A 246 0.77 9.13 11.38
CA PHE A 246 1.96 9.75 10.80
C PHE A 246 2.93 10.14 11.91
N LEU A 247 4.19 9.77 11.76
CA LEU A 247 5.27 10.26 12.59
C LEU A 247 6.14 11.16 11.74
N LEU A 248 6.15 12.44 12.06
CA LEU A 248 6.82 13.49 11.32
C LEU A 248 7.95 14.08 12.16
N GLN A 249 9.08 14.47 11.54
CA GLN A 249 10.16 15.20 12.20
C GLN A 249 10.40 16.55 11.51
N LYS A 250 10.43 17.64 12.27
CA LYS A 250 10.67 18.98 11.72
C LYS A 250 12.14 19.12 11.30
N THR A 251 12.40 19.61 10.09
CA THR A 251 13.77 19.84 9.61
C THR A 251 14.46 20.95 10.43
N ARG A 252 15.79 20.89 10.57
CA ARG A 252 16.60 21.92 11.24
C ARG A 252 16.94 23.06 10.28
N ALA A 253 16.95 24.31 10.73
CA ALA A 253 17.23 25.48 9.89
C ALA A 253 18.64 25.47 9.30
N ASP A 254 19.61 24.87 10.00
CA ASP A 254 20.99 24.69 9.55
C ASP A 254 21.09 23.73 8.35
N ALA A 255 20.01 22.98 8.09
CA ALA A 255 19.85 22.09 6.94
C ALA A 255 19.01 22.72 5.83
N LEU A 256 19.04 24.06 5.68
CA LEU A 256 18.50 24.74 4.50
C LEU A 256 19.40 24.49 3.29
N PRO A 257 18.91 23.85 2.21
CA PRO A 257 19.57 23.92 0.91
C PRO A 257 19.42 25.33 0.31
N PRO A 258 20.29 25.74 -0.63
CA PRO A 258 20.14 27.01 -1.32
C PRO A 258 18.84 27.03 -2.11
N THR A 259 18.29 28.24 -2.28
CA THR A 259 17.15 28.56 -3.14
C THR A 259 17.39 28.13 -4.60
N SER A 260 17.08 26.87 -4.92
CA SER A 260 16.92 26.33 -6.27
C SER A 260 16.31 24.93 -6.19
N GLY A 261 14.99 24.81 -6.35
CA GLY A 261 14.31 23.52 -6.49
C GLY A 261 14.37 22.59 -5.27
N PRO A 262 13.58 21.50 -5.25
CA PRO A 262 13.59 20.55 -4.15
C PRO A 262 14.84 19.66 -4.25
N THR A 263 15.82 19.89 -3.38
CA THR A 263 17.00 19.04 -3.15
C THR A 263 17.58 19.53 -1.81
N THR A 264 17.74 18.81 -0.71
CA THR A 264 17.83 17.36 -0.45
C THR A 264 17.86 17.15 1.07
N ALA A 265 17.16 16.13 1.58
CA ALA A 265 17.65 15.29 2.66
C ALA A 265 17.48 13.83 2.20
N ILE A 266 18.58 13.10 2.22
CA ILE A 266 18.82 11.88 1.46
C ILE A 266 18.44 10.67 2.30
N GLY A 267 17.24 10.15 2.10
CA GLY A 267 17.04 8.73 1.82
C GLY A 267 16.68 8.66 0.34
N ARG A 268 17.63 8.34 -0.55
CA ARG A 268 17.42 8.38 -2.00
C ARG A 268 16.15 7.62 -2.36
N THR A 269 15.12 8.33 -2.82
CA THR A 269 13.95 7.70 -3.43
C THR A 269 14.41 7.04 -4.73
N LEU A 270 14.01 5.80 -4.95
CA LEU A 270 14.33 5.04 -6.16
C LEU A 270 13.45 5.58 -7.31
N PRO A 271 14.03 6.19 -8.37
CA PRO A 271 13.23 6.73 -9.45
C PRO A 271 12.72 5.63 -10.38
N ILE A 272 11.47 5.80 -10.85
CA ILE A 272 10.88 5.06 -11.97
C ILE A 272 10.59 6.06 -13.08
N ALA A 273 11.16 5.81 -14.25
CA ALA A 273 10.88 6.55 -15.47
C ALA A 273 9.78 5.85 -16.25
N THR A 274 8.89 6.64 -16.82
CA THR A 274 7.80 6.15 -17.68
C THR A 274 7.43 7.20 -18.73
N SER A 275 6.43 6.90 -19.56
CA SER A 275 5.82 7.83 -20.51
C SER A 275 4.31 7.64 -20.46
N ILE A 276 3.62 8.48 -19.69
CA ILE A 276 2.17 8.40 -19.50
C ILE A 276 1.45 8.84 -20.77
N ALA A 277 0.53 8.05 -21.29
CA ALA A 277 -0.26 8.43 -22.45
C ALA A 277 -1.48 9.29 -22.06
N PRO A 278 -1.89 10.29 -22.87
CA PRO A 278 -3.10 11.11 -22.64
C PRO A 278 -4.40 10.35 -22.98
N ARG A 279 -4.47 9.07 -22.62
CA ARG A 279 -5.59 8.15 -22.83
C ARG A 279 -5.59 7.11 -21.72
N ASP A 280 -6.73 6.49 -21.44
CA ASP A 280 -6.83 5.47 -20.37
C ASP A 280 -6.23 5.94 -19.03
N ILE A 281 -6.56 7.19 -18.67
CA ILE A 281 -6.01 7.89 -17.50
C ILE A 281 -6.26 7.10 -16.22
N THR A 282 -7.46 6.53 -16.06
CA THR A 282 -7.85 5.79 -14.84
C THR A 282 -6.97 4.56 -14.59
N THR A 283 -6.66 3.78 -15.63
CA THR A 283 -5.83 2.58 -15.50
C THR A 283 -4.40 2.96 -15.15
N GLN A 284 -3.82 3.93 -15.86
CA GLN A 284 -2.48 4.44 -15.57
C GLN A 284 -2.40 5.11 -14.20
N GLN A 285 -3.43 5.81 -13.75
CA GLN A 285 -3.52 6.36 -12.40
C GLN A 285 -3.43 5.26 -11.35
N ARG A 286 -4.21 4.18 -11.48
CA ARG A 286 -4.17 3.05 -10.54
C ARG A 286 -2.81 2.36 -10.53
N ALA A 287 -2.21 2.16 -11.70
CA ALA A 287 -0.86 1.61 -11.84
C ALA A 287 0.17 2.48 -11.12
N ILE A 288 0.27 3.76 -11.48
CA ILE A 288 1.22 4.70 -10.88
C ILE A 288 0.98 4.88 -9.38
N TRP A 289 -0.28 4.87 -8.93
CA TRP A 289 -0.59 4.94 -7.51
C TRP A 289 0.00 3.77 -6.72
N SER A 290 0.00 2.57 -7.30
CA SER A 290 0.62 1.41 -6.66
C SER A 290 2.13 1.58 -6.46
N TRP A 291 2.81 2.33 -7.34
CA TRP A 291 4.23 2.64 -7.23
C TRP A 291 4.48 3.71 -6.18
N VAL A 292 3.66 4.76 -6.18
CA VAL A 292 3.73 5.85 -5.18
C VAL A 292 3.52 5.30 -3.77
N LEU A 293 2.57 4.38 -3.58
CA LEU A 293 2.33 3.72 -2.28
C LEU A 293 3.53 2.92 -1.76
N GLN A 294 4.43 2.48 -2.64
CA GLN A 294 5.66 1.80 -2.28
C GLN A 294 6.86 2.74 -2.12
N GLY A 295 6.64 4.05 -2.25
CA GLY A 295 7.66 5.09 -2.04
C GLY A 295 8.62 5.28 -3.21
N PHE A 296 8.26 4.89 -4.43
CA PHE A 296 9.02 5.22 -5.64
C PHE A 296 8.84 6.70 -6.01
N HIS A 297 9.89 7.30 -6.60
CA HIS A 297 9.82 8.63 -7.20
C HIS A 297 9.49 8.49 -8.70
N ILE A 298 8.36 9.04 -9.15
CA ILE A 298 7.88 8.77 -10.51
C ILE A 298 8.22 9.94 -11.43
N ILE A 299 8.89 9.65 -12.54
CA ILE A 299 9.30 10.62 -13.54
C ILE A 299 8.66 10.22 -14.88
N SER A 300 7.76 11.04 -15.40
CA SER A 300 7.16 10.82 -16.72
C SER A 300 7.77 11.75 -17.75
N PHE A 301 8.26 11.17 -18.83
CA PHE A 301 8.78 11.89 -19.98
C PHE A 301 7.68 12.03 -21.01
N ASN A 302 7.44 13.25 -21.48
CA ASN A 302 6.35 13.55 -22.41
C ASN A 302 6.66 14.81 -23.23
N ILE A 303 5.96 14.98 -24.35
CA ILE A 303 5.98 16.27 -25.06
C ILE A 303 5.19 17.34 -24.28
N PRO A 304 5.51 18.64 -24.42
CA PRO A 304 4.89 19.71 -23.63
C PRO A 304 3.34 19.71 -23.64
N SER A 305 2.73 19.43 -24.80
CA SER A 305 1.26 19.39 -24.92
C SER A 305 0.63 18.21 -24.18
N GLU A 306 1.30 17.06 -24.10
CA GLU A 306 0.82 15.93 -23.29
C GLU A 306 0.94 16.26 -21.81
N ILE A 307 2.06 16.86 -21.37
CA ILE A 307 2.27 17.29 -19.98
C ILE A 307 1.13 18.21 -19.52
N GLU A 308 0.75 19.18 -20.37
CA GLU A 308 -0.34 20.10 -20.06
C GLU A 308 -1.66 19.38 -19.79
N SER A 309 -1.95 18.32 -20.55
CA SER A 309 -3.15 17.49 -20.35
C SER A 309 -3.06 16.49 -19.19
N LEU A 310 -1.85 16.13 -18.75
CA LEU A 310 -1.62 15.03 -17.80
C LEU A 310 -1.33 15.50 -16.37
N LYS A 311 -0.66 16.66 -16.21
CA LYS A 311 -0.14 17.14 -14.92
C LYS A 311 -1.19 17.16 -13.79
N ASP A 312 -2.43 17.53 -14.11
CA ASP A 312 -3.51 17.64 -13.12
C ASP A 312 -4.07 16.26 -12.72
N HIS A 313 -3.95 15.27 -13.61
CA HIS A 313 -4.34 13.89 -13.34
C HIS A 313 -3.28 13.10 -12.57
N PHE A 314 -2.00 13.51 -12.62
CA PHE A 314 -0.87 12.79 -12.02
C PHE A 314 -0.03 13.68 -11.09
N PRO A 315 -0.58 14.14 -9.96
CA PRO A 315 0.06 15.13 -9.08
C PRO A 315 1.29 14.63 -8.29
N PHE A 316 1.66 13.34 -8.41
CA PHE A 316 2.84 12.70 -7.78
C PHE A 316 3.92 12.33 -8.78
N VAL A 317 3.76 12.77 -10.03
CA VAL A 317 4.68 12.49 -11.12
C VAL A 317 5.45 13.76 -11.46
N GLU A 318 6.78 13.68 -11.43
CA GLU A 318 7.64 14.68 -12.04
C GLU A 318 7.50 14.56 -13.55
N PHE A 319 7.06 15.61 -14.23
CA PHE A 319 7.01 15.64 -15.69
C PHE A 319 8.27 16.28 -16.27
N VAL A 320 8.95 15.53 -17.12
CA VAL A 320 10.13 16.00 -17.86
C VAL A 320 9.75 16.19 -19.32
N ALA A 321 9.82 17.43 -19.79
CA ALA A 321 9.58 17.76 -21.20
C ALA A 321 10.73 17.24 -22.07
N VAL A 322 10.40 16.40 -23.05
CA VAL A 322 11.38 15.95 -24.05
C VAL A 322 11.59 17.00 -25.14
N SER A 323 12.82 17.12 -25.62
CA SER A 323 13.19 18.08 -26.68
C SER A 323 12.94 17.54 -28.10
N ARG A 324 12.74 16.22 -28.22
CA ARG A 324 12.43 15.50 -29.45
C ARG A 324 11.50 14.34 -29.13
N ASP A 325 10.76 13.88 -30.14
CA ASP A 325 9.87 12.74 -30.06
C ASP A 325 9.81 12.00 -31.41
N ALA A 326 9.10 10.88 -31.45
CA ALA A 326 9.05 10.00 -32.61
C ALA A 326 7.84 10.25 -33.54
N SER A 327 7.20 11.43 -33.47
CA SER A 327 6.02 11.75 -34.30
C SER A 327 6.32 11.74 -35.79
N GLN A 328 7.49 12.24 -36.20
CA GLN A 328 7.85 12.27 -37.61
C GLN A 328 8.08 10.86 -38.20
N PRO A 329 8.89 9.97 -37.60
CA PRO A 329 9.11 8.63 -38.14
C PRO A 329 7.94 7.64 -37.91
N PHE A 330 7.18 7.77 -36.81
CA PHE A 330 6.19 6.75 -36.40
C PHE A 330 4.77 7.28 -36.17
N GLY A 331 4.51 8.55 -36.46
CA GLY A 331 3.17 9.16 -36.45
C GLY A 331 2.57 9.46 -35.07
N LYS A 332 3.31 9.20 -33.98
CA LYS A 332 2.91 9.51 -32.60
C LYS A 332 4.12 9.98 -31.78
N PRO A 333 3.91 10.80 -30.74
CA PRO A 333 4.99 11.39 -29.95
C PRO A 333 5.61 10.40 -28.95
N TYR A 334 6.11 9.26 -29.45
CA TYR A 334 6.81 8.30 -28.60
C TYR A 334 8.11 8.90 -28.07
N VAL A 335 8.40 8.61 -26.80
CA VAL A 335 9.62 9.05 -26.12
C VAL A 335 10.77 8.10 -26.41
N TYR A 336 11.90 8.65 -26.85
CA TYR A 336 13.11 7.87 -27.08
C TYR A 336 13.68 7.34 -25.76
N LEU A 337 13.97 6.04 -25.72
CA LEU A 337 14.63 5.39 -24.58
C LEU A 337 15.96 6.06 -24.26
N HIS A 338 16.70 6.50 -25.29
CA HIS A 338 17.97 7.21 -25.11
C HIS A 338 17.83 8.48 -24.25
N ASP A 339 16.74 9.24 -24.40
CA ASP A 339 16.56 10.49 -23.68
C ASP A 339 16.32 10.24 -22.17
N ILE A 340 15.64 9.14 -21.83
CA ILE A 340 15.46 8.66 -20.45
C ILE A 340 16.81 8.22 -19.85
N LEU A 341 17.57 7.40 -20.59
CA LEU A 341 18.87 6.92 -20.14
C LEU A 341 19.88 8.08 -19.97
N ALA A 342 19.87 9.05 -20.87
CA ALA A 342 20.68 10.25 -20.78
C ALA A 342 20.28 11.14 -19.60
N TYR A 343 18.99 11.23 -19.27
CA TYR A 343 18.53 11.88 -18.04
C TYR A 343 19.11 11.17 -16.81
N TYR A 344 18.97 9.83 -16.73
CA TYR A 344 19.50 9.08 -15.59
C TYR A 344 21.01 9.21 -15.43
N HIS A 345 21.76 9.19 -16.53
CA HIS A 345 23.20 9.39 -16.51
C HIS A 345 23.63 10.72 -15.87
N ARG A 346 22.82 11.78 -16.05
CA ARG A 346 23.06 13.12 -15.47
C ARG A 346 22.47 13.30 -14.07
N SER A 347 21.66 12.36 -13.60
CA SER A 347 20.96 12.45 -12.32
C SER A 347 21.82 11.99 -11.14
N ASP A 348 21.44 12.41 -9.93
CA ASP A 348 22.11 12.01 -8.68
C ASP A 348 21.66 10.64 -8.13
N HIS A 349 20.78 9.94 -8.86
CA HIS A 349 20.24 8.63 -8.49
C HIS A 349 21.19 7.50 -8.88
N ASP A 350 21.61 6.67 -7.92
CA ASP A 350 22.50 5.52 -8.20
C ASP A 350 21.79 4.31 -8.80
N LEU A 351 20.51 4.13 -8.46
CA LEU A 351 19.63 3.12 -9.04
C LEU A 351 18.54 3.80 -9.86
N CYS A 352 18.15 3.15 -10.94
CA CYS A 352 17.19 3.66 -11.93
C CYS A 352 16.14 2.59 -12.22
N GLY A 353 14.91 3.01 -12.53
CA GLY A 353 13.83 2.14 -12.96
C GLY A 353 13.20 2.63 -14.27
N ILE A 354 12.75 1.73 -15.12
CA ILE A 354 11.88 2.03 -16.27
C ILE A 354 10.71 1.06 -16.22
N VAL A 355 9.48 1.58 -16.17
CA VAL A 355 8.26 0.78 -16.06
C VAL A 355 7.19 1.33 -16.98
N ASN A 356 6.50 0.46 -17.73
CA ASN A 356 5.34 0.87 -18.52
C ASN A 356 4.21 1.40 -17.62
N SER A 357 3.57 2.50 -18.03
CA SER A 357 2.64 3.30 -17.20
C SER A 357 1.34 2.59 -16.81
N ASP A 358 1.04 1.44 -17.41
CA ASP A 358 -0.15 0.61 -17.18
C ASP A 358 0.14 -0.64 -16.33
N ILE A 359 1.35 -0.77 -15.76
CA ILE A 359 1.72 -1.87 -14.86
C ILE A 359 1.39 -1.53 -13.40
N HIS A 360 0.52 -2.31 -12.77
CA HIS A 360 0.19 -2.20 -11.35
C HIS A 360 1.03 -3.17 -10.49
N PHE A 361 1.56 -2.69 -9.37
CA PHE A 361 2.30 -3.50 -8.41
C PHE A 361 1.42 -3.96 -7.24
N PHE A 362 1.30 -5.27 -7.04
CA PHE A 362 0.53 -5.84 -5.92
C PHE A 362 1.39 -6.19 -4.69
N GLN A 363 2.72 -6.13 -4.81
CA GLN A 363 3.64 -6.45 -3.72
C GLN A 363 4.66 -5.33 -3.54
N ASP A 364 5.05 -5.07 -2.28
CA ASP A 364 6.17 -4.18 -1.95
C ASP A 364 7.50 -4.75 -2.51
N ILE A 365 7.94 -4.15 -3.61
CA ILE A 365 9.12 -4.58 -4.37
C ILE A 365 10.36 -3.74 -4.08
N ARG A 366 10.21 -2.54 -3.51
CA ARG A 366 11.27 -1.53 -3.45
C ARG A 366 12.53 -2.04 -2.76
N TRP A 367 12.38 -2.62 -1.57
CA TRP A 367 13.50 -3.14 -0.78
C TRP A 367 14.28 -4.22 -1.54
N PHE A 368 13.58 -5.03 -2.35
CA PHE A 368 14.19 -6.11 -3.12
C PHE A 368 14.96 -5.55 -4.30
N ILE A 369 14.42 -4.52 -4.97
CA ILE A 369 15.15 -3.80 -6.02
C ILE A 369 16.41 -3.14 -5.45
N GLU A 370 16.32 -2.45 -4.31
CA GLU A 370 17.47 -1.81 -3.67
C GLU A 370 18.58 -2.82 -3.33
N LYS A 371 18.20 -4.06 -3.00
CA LYS A 371 19.13 -5.16 -2.75
C LYS A 371 19.69 -5.77 -4.05
N GLU A 372 18.84 -6.03 -5.04
CA GLU A 372 19.22 -6.84 -6.20
C GLU A 372 19.75 -6.00 -7.36
N ALA A 373 19.31 -4.77 -7.57
CA ALA A 373 19.71 -3.95 -8.72
C ALA A 373 21.16 -3.44 -8.72
N PRO A 374 21.85 -3.15 -7.58
CA PRO A 374 23.23 -2.66 -7.61
C PRO A 374 24.16 -3.55 -8.45
N GLY A 375 24.85 -2.94 -9.42
CA GLY A 375 25.75 -3.63 -10.35
C GLY A 375 25.09 -4.64 -11.30
N SER A 376 23.77 -4.62 -11.49
CA SER A 376 23.05 -5.57 -12.35
C SER A 376 21.82 -4.95 -13.03
N MET A 377 21.18 -5.74 -13.90
CA MET A 377 19.87 -5.44 -14.51
C MET A 377 18.82 -6.41 -13.96
N VAL A 378 17.82 -5.88 -13.26
CA VAL A 378 16.69 -6.62 -12.69
C VAL A 378 15.46 -6.38 -13.55
N PHE A 379 14.75 -7.44 -13.93
CA PHE A 379 13.58 -7.35 -14.81
C PHE A 379 12.61 -8.50 -14.56
N GLY A 380 11.42 -8.46 -15.16
CA GLY A 380 10.49 -9.59 -15.11
C GLY A 380 9.31 -9.45 -16.07
N SER A 381 8.50 -10.50 -16.12
CA SER A 381 7.32 -10.57 -16.99
C SER A 381 6.07 -10.03 -16.29
N ARG A 382 5.22 -9.30 -17.03
CA ARG A 382 3.89 -8.90 -16.53
C ARG A 382 2.94 -10.08 -16.44
N VAL A 383 1.92 -9.96 -15.57
CA VAL A 383 0.74 -10.82 -15.57
C VAL A 383 -0.40 -10.10 -16.24
N ASP A 384 -0.92 -10.66 -17.32
CA ASP A 384 -2.11 -10.13 -17.99
C ASP A 384 -3.36 -10.60 -17.25
N ILE A 385 -4.17 -9.63 -16.81
CA ILE A 385 -5.41 -9.82 -16.05
C ILE A 385 -6.57 -9.15 -16.77
N GLU A 386 -7.79 -9.63 -16.56
CA GLU A 386 -8.97 -8.99 -17.16
C GLU A 386 -9.30 -7.65 -16.49
N ARG A 387 -9.06 -7.55 -15.17
CA ARG A 387 -9.40 -6.37 -14.36
C ARG A 387 -8.58 -6.34 -13.08
N ILE A 388 -8.29 -5.14 -12.57
CA ILE A 388 -7.38 -4.97 -11.42
C ILE A 388 -7.93 -5.52 -10.09
N ASP A 389 -9.25 -5.55 -9.94
CA ASP A 389 -9.97 -6.12 -8.80
C ASP A 389 -10.00 -7.65 -8.80
N ASN A 390 -9.56 -8.29 -9.89
CA ASN A 390 -9.38 -9.73 -10.01
C ASN A 390 -7.98 -10.04 -10.59
N PRO A 391 -6.93 -10.10 -9.76
CA PRO A 391 -5.56 -10.29 -10.22
C PRO A 391 -5.25 -11.72 -10.67
N ILE A 392 -6.27 -12.50 -11.06
CA ILE A 392 -6.10 -13.81 -11.70
C ILE A 392 -5.77 -13.58 -13.17
N GLY A 393 -4.62 -14.08 -13.60
CA GLY A 393 -4.12 -13.85 -14.95
C GLY A 393 -3.05 -14.86 -15.34
N SER A 394 -2.54 -14.69 -16.56
CA SER A 394 -1.42 -15.48 -17.06
C SER A 394 -0.19 -14.61 -17.21
N ILE A 395 0.98 -15.16 -16.87
CA ILE A 395 2.26 -14.53 -17.16
C ILE A 395 2.39 -14.39 -18.67
N GLU A 396 2.48 -13.16 -19.16
CA GLU A 396 2.83 -12.88 -20.55
C GLU A 396 4.35 -12.99 -20.66
N LYS A 397 4.83 -14.17 -21.04
CA LYS A 397 6.27 -14.51 -21.06
C LYS A 397 7.08 -13.46 -21.81
N ARG A 398 6.53 -12.86 -22.86
CA ARG A 398 7.22 -11.88 -23.70
C ARG A 398 6.98 -10.43 -23.27
N GLY A 399 6.10 -10.19 -22.30
CA GLY A 399 5.76 -8.87 -21.79
C GLY A 399 6.73 -8.46 -20.68
N LEU A 400 7.91 -7.98 -21.08
CA LEU A 400 8.91 -7.44 -20.17
C LEU A 400 8.64 -5.95 -20.01
N ASP A 401 8.05 -5.55 -18.90
CA ASP A 401 7.47 -4.20 -18.75
C ASP A 401 8.05 -3.38 -17.60
N TYR A 402 8.96 -3.97 -16.82
CA TYR A 402 9.61 -3.31 -15.68
C TYR A 402 11.09 -3.72 -15.59
N PHE A 403 11.93 -2.71 -15.43
CA PHE A 403 13.39 -2.84 -15.48
C PHE A 403 14.01 -1.95 -14.40
N PHE A 404 14.94 -2.47 -13.61
CA PHE A 404 15.64 -1.73 -12.57
C PHE A 404 17.14 -2.02 -12.61
N PHE A 405 17.97 -0.98 -12.53
CA PHE A 405 19.39 -1.13 -12.81
C PHE A 405 20.25 -0.04 -12.15
N ASP A 406 21.55 -0.31 -12.03
CA ASP A 406 22.57 0.67 -11.63
C ASP A 406 22.77 1.72 -12.74
N LYS A 407 22.83 3.01 -12.37
CA LYS A 407 22.96 4.12 -13.33
C LYS A 407 24.12 3.99 -14.30
N LYS A 408 25.20 3.28 -13.91
CA LYS A 408 26.38 3.06 -14.79
C LYS A 408 26.02 2.31 -16.06
N ILE A 409 24.93 1.53 -16.02
CA ILE A 409 24.41 0.78 -17.16
C ILE A 409 23.79 1.75 -18.19
N ALA A 410 23.22 2.89 -17.76
CA ALA A 410 22.57 3.85 -18.65
C ALA A 410 23.50 4.45 -19.71
N SER A 411 24.79 4.61 -19.40
CA SER A 411 25.80 5.16 -20.34
C SER A 411 26.28 4.19 -21.42
N LEU A 412 25.86 2.93 -21.39
CA LEU A 412 26.31 1.91 -22.34
C LEU A 412 25.51 1.89 -23.64
N TYR A 413 24.35 2.55 -23.67
CA TYR A 413 23.42 2.44 -24.80
C TYR A 413 23.71 3.48 -25.89
N PRO A 414 23.88 3.05 -27.14
CA PRO A 414 23.88 3.97 -28.28
C PRO A 414 22.47 4.53 -28.55
N ASP A 415 22.40 5.70 -29.18
CA ASP A 415 21.14 6.31 -29.63
C ASP A 415 20.69 5.69 -30.96
N GLU A 416 19.97 4.57 -30.87
CA GLU A 416 19.47 3.79 -32.02
C GLU A 416 17.98 4.05 -32.32
N GLY A 417 17.36 5.03 -31.66
CA GLY A 417 15.98 5.43 -31.94
C GLY A 417 14.88 4.51 -31.37
N PHE A 418 15.20 3.60 -30.44
CA PHE A 418 14.18 2.85 -29.69
C PHE A 418 13.33 3.79 -28.82
N CYS A 419 12.02 3.55 -28.78
CA CYS A 419 11.09 4.35 -28.00
C CYS A 419 10.19 3.49 -27.10
N LEU A 420 9.79 4.05 -25.97
CA LEU A 420 8.75 3.47 -25.13
C LEU A 420 7.44 3.39 -25.93
N GLY A 421 6.77 2.25 -25.89
CA GLY A 421 5.52 2.01 -26.61
C GLY A 421 5.67 1.67 -28.11
N LEU A 422 6.90 1.46 -28.59
CA LEU A 422 7.20 0.79 -29.87
C LEU A 422 7.70 -0.64 -29.62
N PRO A 423 7.82 -1.51 -30.64
CA PRO A 423 8.36 -2.85 -30.45
C PRO A 423 9.85 -2.85 -30.06
N TRP A 424 10.31 -3.93 -29.43
CA TRP A 424 11.71 -4.32 -29.21
C TRP A 424 12.55 -3.52 -28.21
N TRP A 425 12.10 -2.37 -27.70
CA TRP A 425 12.89 -1.61 -26.71
C TRP A 425 13.11 -2.38 -25.39
N ASP A 426 12.12 -3.20 -25.02
CA ASP A 426 12.07 -4.11 -23.88
C ASP A 426 13.09 -5.26 -23.98
N TYR A 427 13.43 -5.67 -25.20
CA TYR A 427 14.51 -6.62 -25.47
C TYR A 427 15.86 -5.89 -25.58
N TRP A 428 15.88 -4.74 -26.25
CA TRP A 428 17.08 -3.92 -26.44
C TRP A 428 17.72 -3.51 -25.11
N ILE A 429 16.90 -3.10 -24.12
CA ILE A 429 17.36 -2.74 -22.78
C ILE A 429 18.01 -3.92 -22.01
N LEU A 430 17.79 -5.16 -22.43
CA LEU A 430 18.39 -6.35 -21.81
C LEU A 430 19.60 -6.88 -22.58
N LEU A 431 19.68 -6.64 -23.89
CA LEU A 431 20.78 -7.12 -24.73
C LEU A 431 22.11 -6.39 -24.47
N ILE A 432 22.07 -5.07 -24.25
CA ILE A 432 23.30 -4.29 -23.98
C ILE A 432 24.00 -4.73 -22.68
N PRO A 433 23.29 -4.92 -21.55
CA PRO A 433 23.91 -5.47 -20.34
C PRO A 433 24.57 -6.84 -20.58
N ILE A 434 23.95 -7.73 -21.39
CA ILE A 434 24.55 -9.04 -21.75
C ILE A 434 25.88 -8.85 -22.49
N TYR A 435 25.92 -7.97 -23.50
CA TYR A 435 27.15 -7.69 -24.28
C TYR A 435 28.29 -7.18 -23.39
N HIS A 436 27.95 -6.37 -22.39
CA HIS A 436 28.91 -5.83 -21.40
C HIS A 436 29.14 -6.74 -20.19
N GLN A 437 28.65 -7.99 -20.21
CA GLN A 437 28.81 -8.98 -19.12
C GLN A 437 28.26 -8.50 -17.77
N ILE A 438 27.23 -7.66 -17.79
CA ILE A 438 26.50 -7.22 -16.61
C ILE A 438 25.48 -8.32 -16.24
N PRO A 439 25.40 -8.73 -14.96
CA PRO A 439 24.44 -9.75 -14.54
C PRO A 439 22.99 -9.35 -14.82
N LEU A 440 22.22 -10.28 -15.39
CA LEU A 440 20.76 -10.18 -15.50
C LEU A 440 20.11 -10.99 -14.37
N LYS A 441 19.07 -10.41 -13.77
CA LYS A 441 18.30 -11.01 -12.68
C LYS A 441 16.82 -10.98 -13.02
N TYR A 442 16.25 -12.14 -13.29
CA TYR A 442 14.84 -12.28 -13.61
C TYR A 442 14.02 -12.47 -12.34
N ILE A 443 12.97 -11.68 -12.15
CA ILE A 443 12.04 -11.83 -11.03
C ILE A 443 11.01 -12.90 -11.39
N GLY A 444 11.16 -14.10 -10.82
CA GLY A 444 10.26 -15.23 -11.06
C GLY A 444 8.93 -15.14 -10.30
N THR A 445 8.86 -14.33 -9.23
CA THR A 445 7.62 -14.10 -8.48
C THR A 445 6.80 -13.00 -9.14
N PRO A 446 5.54 -13.27 -9.53
CA PRO A 446 4.69 -12.23 -10.13
C PRO A 446 4.40 -11.08 -9.17
N PHE A 447 4.64 -9.84 -9.61
CA PHE A 447 4.27 -8.65 -8.85
C PHE A 447 3.74 -7.49 -9.72
N GLY A 448 4.10 -7.45 -11.00
CA GLY A 448 3.62 -6.46 -11.97
C GLY A 448 2.49 -7.01 -12.83
N TYR A 449 1.34 -6.33 -12.82
CA TYR A 449 0.10 -6.78 -13.44
C TYR A 449 -0.43 -5.74 -14.43
N HIS A 450 -0.99 -6.22 -15.53
CA HIS A 450 -1.44 -5.41 -16.64
C HIS A 450 -2.87 -5.79 -17.00
N VAL A 451 -3.76 -4.80 -17.05
CA VAL A 451 -5.13 -5.04 -17.51
C VAL A 451 -5.10 -5.24 -19.02
N TYR A 452 -5.40 -6.45 -19.48
CA TYR A 452 -5.30 -6.81 -20.88
C TYR A 452 -6.18 -5.92 -21.75
N HIS A 453 -5.56 -5.30 -22.76
CA HIS A 453 -6.24 -4.57 -23.83
C HIS A 453 -5.70 -4.98 -25.20
N PRO A 454 -6.54 -5.00 -26.26
CA PRO A 454 -6.10 -5.39 -27.60
C PRO A 454 -5.04 -4.44 -28.15
N GLN A 455 -3.84 -4.97 -28.37
CA GLN A 455 -2.73 -4.19 -28.94
C GLN A 455 -2.86 -4.13 -30.47
N ARG A 456 -2.60 -2.94 -31.03
CA ARG A 456 -2.59 -2.69 -32.49
C ARG A 456 -1.20 -2.29 -32.94
N TRP A 457 -0.33 -3.28 -33.11
CA TRP A 457 1.05 -3.05 -33.54
C TRP A 457 1.14 -2.86 -35.06
N ASN A 458 2.02 -1.95 -35.48
CA ASN A 458 2.44 -1.88 -36.89
C ASN A 458 3.57 -2.88 -37.12
N VAL A 459 3.33 -3.89 -37.96
CA VAL A 459 4.29 -4.95 -38.29
C VAL A 459 5.57 -4.39 -38.94
N GLU A 460 5.50 -3.31 -39.70
CA GLU A 460 6.68 -2.69 -40.33
C GLU A 460 7.68 -2.20 -39.27
N ASN A 461 7.18 -1.63 -38.16
CA ASN A 461 8.02 -1.19 -37.05
C ASN A 461 8.76 -2.37 -36.39
N TRP A 462 8.15 -3.56 -36.36
CA TRP A 462 8.82 -4.75 -35.82
C TRP A 462 10.02 -5.16 -36.66
N TYR A 463 9.91 -5.15 -37.99
CA TYR A 463 11.05 -5.47 -38.87
C TYR A 463 12.13 -4.39 -38.82
N TYR A 464 11.73 -3.11 -38.81
CA TYR A 464 12.67 -1.99 -38.71
C TYR A 464 13.58 -2.09 -37.48
N PHE A 465 13.02 -2.33 -36.29
CA PHE A 465 13.81 -2.45 -35.06
C PHE A 465 14.54 -3.79 -34.93
N LYS A 466 14.03 -4.88 -35.53
CA LYS A 466 14.78 -6.14 -35.68
C LYS A 466 16.10 -5.89 -36.39
N ASP A 467 16.09 -5.18 -37.52
CA ASP A 467 17.29 -4.91 -38.32
C ASP A 467 18.32 -4.07 -37.55
N ILE A 468 17.86 -3.21 -36.63
CA ILE A 468 18.74 -2.46 -35.73
C ILE A 468 19.39 -3.39 -34.70
N ILE A 469 18.62 -4.26 -34.03
CA ILE A 469 19.17 -5.25 -33.08
C ILE A 469 20.25 -6.11 -33.74
N LEU A 470 20.00 -6.58 -34.97
CA LEU A 470 20.94 -7.44 -35.70
C LEU A 470 22.30 -6.79 -35.99
N LYS A 471 22.40 -5.45 -36.01
CA LYS A 471 23.68 -4.74 -36.15
C LYS A 471 24.59 -4.89 -34.93
N HIS A 472 24.01 -5.15 -33.76
CA HIS A 472 24.70 -5.14 -32.46
C HIS A 472 24.98 -6.54 -31.89
N VAL A 473 24.52 -7.60 -32.55
CA VAL A 473 24.72 -8.99 -32.11
C VAL A 473 25.81 -9.65 -32.98
N GLU A 474 27.06 -9.66 -32.48
CA GLU A 474 28.25 -10.02 -33.29
C GLU A 474 28.37 -11.50 -33.70
N GLN A 475 27.66 -12.42 -33.05
CA GLN A 475 27.48 -13.80 -33.52
C GLN A 475 26.15 -14.33 -33.02
N PRO A 476 25.16 -14.53 -33.91
CA PRO A 476 23.88 -14.99 -33.45
C PRO A 476 23.93 -16.53 -33.31
N PRO A 477 23.34 -17.14 -32.27
CA PRO A 477 22.68 -18.43 -32.49
C PRO A 477 21.46 -18.27 -33.44
N LEU A 478 21.13 -17.05 -33.84
CA LEU A 478 20.02 -16.65 -34.69
C LEU A 478 20.46 -16.63 -36.17
N GLU A 479 20.07 -17.65 -36.93
CA GLU A 479 19.93 -17.47 -38.38
C GLU A 479 19.03 -16.24 -38.64
N ASN A 480 19.19 -15.58 -39.80
CA ASN A 480 18.33 -14.47 -40.18
C ASN A 480 16.89 -15.00 -40.39
N GLU A 481 16.13 -15.06 -39.30
CA GLU A 481 14.81 -15.67 -39.26
C GLU A 481 13.78 -14.69 -39.81
N ASP A 482 13.16 -15.02 -40.95
CA ASP A 482 12.15 -14.17 -41.59
C ASP A 482 10.87 -14.05 -40.73
N ASN A 483 10.59 -15.03 -39.85
CA ASN A 483 9.46 -14.98 -38.94
C ASN A 483 9.77 -14.14 -37.69
N ILE A 484 9.21 -12.92 -37.64
CA ILE A 484 9.39 -11.98 -36.55
C ILE A 484 9.00 -12.52 -35.16
N TYR A 485 8.01 -13.41 -35.07
CA TYR A 485 7.60 -14.03 -33.81
C TYR A 485 8.57 -15.10 -33.35
N HIS A 486 9.16 -15.84 -34.29
CA HIS A 486 10.21 -16.81 -33.97
C HIS A 486 11.49 -16.07 -33.57
N PHE A 487 11.86 -15.01 -34.28
CA PHE A 487 12.97 -14.13 -33.90
C PHE A 487 12.79 -13.62 -32.46
N GLY A 488 11.59 -13.17 -32.09
CA GLY A 488 11.28 -12.75 -30.71
C GLY A 488 11.45 -13.87 -29.68
N GLU A 489 11.03 -15.09 -30.00
CA GLU A 489 11.25 -16.25 -29.14
C GLU A 489 12.73 -16.55 -28.95
N VAL A 490 13.53 -16.51 -30.01
CA VAL A 490 14.96 -16.83 -29.92
C VAL A 490 15.70 -15.78 -29.08
N ILE A 491 15.38 -14.49 -29.25
CA ILE A 491 15.97 -13.43 -28.41
C ILE A 491 15.51 -13.58 -26.96
N TYR A 492 14.22 -13.86 -26.70
CA TYR A 492 13.73 -14.12 -25.34
C TYR A 492 14.49 -15.27 -24.67
N GLN A 493 14.62 -16.40 -25.36
CA GLN A 493 15.36 -17.56 -24.85
C GLN A 493 16.84 -17.24 -24.63
N TYR A 494 17.44 -16.42 -25.49
CA TYR A 494 18.81 -15.94 -25.31
C TYR A 494 18.94 -15.11 -24.03
N ILE A 495 18.07 -14.11 -23.82
CA ILE A 495 18.03 -13.30 -22.60
C ILE A 495 17.88 -14.17 -21.35
N MET A 496 16.91 -15.10 -21.37
CA MET A 496 16.63 -15.97 -20.21
C MET A 496 17.79 -16.92 -19.88
N ARG A 497 18.57 -17.38 -20.86
CA ARG A 497 19.79 -18.17 -20.61
C ARG A 497 20.90 -17.39 -19.92
N HIS A 498 20.91 -16.06 -20.08
CA HIS A 498 21.86 -15.16 -19.44
C HIS A 498 21.34 -14.58 -18.12
N ALA A 499 20.06 -14.76 -17.81
CA ALA A 499 19.45 -14.30 -16.58
C ALA A 499 19.59 -15.35 -15.46
N THR A 500 19.67 -14.87 -14.22
CA THR A 500 19.56 -15.72 -13.03
C THR A 500 18.23 -15.44 -12.34
N ASP A 501 17.50 -16.50 -11.99
CA ASP A 501 16.22 -16.35 -11.31
C ASP A 501 16.42 -15.75 -9.91
N ARG A 502 15.52 -14.84 -9.56
CA ARG A 502 15.35 -14.29 -8.23
C ARG A 502 13.88 -14.38 -7.87
N PHE A 503 13.62 -14.88 -6.67
CA PHE A 503 12.27 -15.02 -6.16
C PHE A 503 12.08 -14.00 -5.05
N LEU A 504 10.99 -13.25 -5.14
CA LEU A 504 10.56 -12.39 -4.06
C LEU A 504 10.13 -13.28 -2.91
N PRO A 505 10.74 -13.14 -1.72
CA PRO A 505 10.12 -13.68 -0.53
C PRO A 505 8.85 -12.87 -0.27
N TYR A 506 7.69 -13.53 -0.26
CA TYR A 506 6.40 -12.89 0.02
C TYR A 506 6.49 -12.13 1.36
N ARG A 507 6.46 -10.79 1.32
CA ARG A 507 6.71 -9.97 2.51
C ARG A 507 5.52 -9.93 3.47
N ASP A 508 4.31 -10.24 2.98
CA ASP A 508 3.09 -10.30 3.80
C ASP A 508 2.84 -11.65 4.49
N CYS A 509 3.70 -12.65 4.29
CA CYS A 509 3.78 -13.79 5.21
C CYS A 509 4.72 -13.52 6.41
N ARG A 510 5.06 -12.25 6.70
CA ARG A 510 5.66 -11.90 8.01
C ARG A 510 4.62 -11.67 9.11
N GLN A 511 3.31 -11.70 8.80
CA GLN A 511 2.31 -11.92 9.85
C GLN A 511 1.93 -13.40 10.02
N PHE A 512 2.10 -14.26 9.01
CA PHE A 512 1.90 -15.70 9.17
C PHE A 512 2.85 -16.48 8.25
N GLY A 513 4.06 -16.68 8.73
CA GLY A 513 5.07 -17.56 8.16
C GLY A 513 5.67 -18.34 9.30
N TYR A 514 4.89 -19.26 9.87
CA TYR A 514 5.38 -20.28 10.80
C TYR A 514 6.21 -21.31 10.03
N GLN A 515 7.33 -20.86 9.49
CA GLN A 515 8.41 -21.71 9.03
C GLN A 515 9.52 -21.65 10.07
N GLY A 516 9.90 -22.81 10.60
CA GLY A 516 10.98 -22.92 11.59
C GLY A 516 10.58 -22.72 13.05
N LEU A 517 9.29 -22.84 13.41
CA LEU A 517 8.96 -23.05 14.82
C LEU A 517 9.46 -24.43 15.26
N PRO A 518 9.99 -24.56 16.49
CA PRO A 518 10.42 -25.85 17.02
C PRO A 518 9.26 -26.87 17.05
N GLU A 519 9.57 -28.17 17.08
CA GLU A 519 8.58 -29.27 17.12
C GLU A 519 7.51 -29.10 18.22
N GLU A 520 7.82 -28.33 19.27
CA GLU A 520 6.92 -27.98 20.37
C GLU A 520 5.67 -27.17 19.97
N PHE A 521 5.57 -26.68 18.72
CA PHE A 521 4.41 -25.92 18.22
C PHE A 521 3.59 -26.66 17.13
N ILE A 522 3.84 -27.96 16.93
CA ILE A 522 3.08 -28.82 15.99
C ILE A 522 1.56 -28.84 16.26
N ASP A 523 1.15 -28.46 17.47
CA ASP A 523 -0.24 -28.44 17.92
C ASP A 523 -1.03 -27.21 17.44
N MET A 524 -0.39 -26.27 16.71
CA MET A 524 -1.10 -25.15 16.10
C MET A 524 -1.96 -25.58 14.91
N PRO A 525 -3.16 -24.99 14.72
CA PRO A 525 -4.10 -25.42 13.69
C PRO A 525 -3.61 -25.15 12.25
N PHE A 526 -2.69 -24.23 12.03
CA PHE A 526 -2.14 -23.90 10.70
C PHE A 526 -0.61 -23.87 10.76
N TYR A 527 0.03 -24.99 10.43
CA TYR A 527 1.47 -25.21 10.68
C TYR A 527 2.17 -25.97 9.54
N GLY A 528 3.44 -25.60 9.27
CA GLY A 528 4.37 -26.40 8.46
C GLY A 528 4.29 -26.20 6.95
N TRP A 529 3.68 -25.11 6.49
CA TRP A 529 3.55 -24.75 5.07
C TRP A 529 3.44 -23.23 4.90
N ILE A 530 3.68 -22.76 3.67
CA ILE A 530 3.49 -21.36 3.24
C ILE A 530 2.37 -21.32 2.19
N PRO A 531 1.36 -20.42 2.31
CA PRO A 531 0.37 -20.26 1.25
C PRO A 531 1.01 -19.67 -0.02
N LEU A 532 0.72 -20.28 -1.17
CA LEU A 532 1.09 -19.75 -2.49
C LEU A 532 -0.11 -19.16 -3.25
N GLY A 533 -1.34 -19.56 -2.91
CA GLY A 533 -2.57 -19.04 -3.53
C GLY A 533 -3.81 -19.86 -3.19
N GLY A 534 -4.99 -19.33 -3.52
CA GLY A 534 -6.29 -20.01 -3.33
C GLY A 534 -6.78 -20.05 -1.87
N PHE A 535 -6.33 -19.12 -1.02
CA PHE A 535 -6.79 -18.96 0.36
C PHE A 535 -7.19 -17.49 0.62
N ARG A 536 -8.19 -17.28 1.47
CA ARG A 536 -8.50 -15.97 2.05
C ARG A 536 -7.62 -15.69 3.29
N PRO A 537 -7.61 -14.45 3.82
CA PRO A 537 -7.08 -14.20 5.15
C PRO A 537 -7.71 -15.13 6.20
N MET A 538 -6.93 -15.53 7.21
CA MET A 538 -7.45 -16.29 8.35
C MET A 538 -8.45 -15.45 9.14
N GLU A 539 -9.56 -16.06 9.55
CA GLU A 539 -10.62 -15.45 10.32
C GLU A 539 -10.57 -15.93 11.78
N GLY A 540 -10.63 -14.99 12.71
CA GLY A 540 -10.69 -15.29 14.14
C GLY A 540 -9.36 -15.75 14.78
N PRO A 541 -9.38 -16.07 16.07
CA PRO A 541 -10.53 -16.07 16.96
C PRO A 541 -10.68 -14.67 17.58
N TYR A 542 -11.49 -13.82 16.95
CA TYR A 542 -11.80 -12.48 17.43
C TYR A 542 -13.23 -12.12 17.02
N PRO A 543 -14.09 -11.65 17.94
CA PRO A 543 -13.88 -11.37 19.37
C PRO A 543 -14.38 -12.49 20.31
N GLN A 544 -14.79 -13.65 19.79
CA GLN A 544 -15.23 -14.79 20.62
C GLN A 544 -14.07 -15.75 20.81
N TRP A 545 -13.35 -15.60 21.93
CA TRP A 545 -12.16 -16.39 22.29
C TRP A 545 -12.39 -17.90 22.38
N ASP A 546 -13.65 -18.33 22.43
CA ASP A 546 -14.06 -19.73 22.46
C ASP A 546 -14.30 -20.32 21.06
N LEU A 547 -14.23 -19.50 20.00
CA LEU A 547 -14.38 -19.97 18.61
C LEU A 547 -13.01 -20.34 18.01
N PRO A 548 -12.95 -21.34 17.11
CA PRO A 548 -11.72 -21.70 16.43
C PRO A 548 -11.30 -20.63 15.42
N THR A 549 -10.00 -20.46 15.22
CA THR A 549 -9.46 -19.78 14.03
C THR A 549 -9.79 -20.60 12.80
N VAL A 550 -10.24 -19.95 11.74
CA VAL A 550 -10.62 -20.61 10.50
C VAL A 550 -9.92 -20.00 9.29
N LEU A 551 -9.81 -20.76 8.21
CA LEU A 551 -9.18 -20.36 6.95
C LEU A 551 -10.07 -20.80 5.79
N TRP A 552 -10.49 -19.87 4.95
CA TRP A 552 -11.20 -20.22 3.72
C TRP A 552 -10.23 -20.55 2.59
N SER A 553 -10.47 -21.65 1.89
CA SER A 553 -10.00 -21.84 0.52
C SER A 553 -11.00 -21.28 -0.46
N TYR A 554 -10.49 -20.87 -1.61
CA TYR A 554 -11.24 -20.13 -2.59
C TYR A 554 -10.83 -20.52 -4.01
N GLY A 555 -11.82 -20.58 -4.90
CA GLY A 555 -11.60 -21.00 -6.28
C GLY A 555 -11.43 -22.51 -6.43
N PRO A 556 -11.06 -23.00 -7.62
CA PRO A 556 -11.00 -24.43 -7.92
C PRO A 556 -9.84 -25.15 -7.25
N SER A 557 -8.81 -24.44 -6.76
CA SER A 557 -7.64 -25.04 -6.12
C SER A 557 -6.92 -24.09 -5.17
N SER A 558 -6.26 -24.66 -4.17
CA SER A 558 -5.37 -23.95 -3.23
C SER A 558 -3.96 -24.52 -3.24
N PHE A 559 -2.96 -23.65 -3.13
CA PHE A 559 -1.56 -24.00 -3.29
C PHE A 559 -0.76 -23.70 -2.02
N LEU A 560 0.07 -24.65 -1.61
CA LEU A 560 0.93 -24.58 -0.43
C LEU A 560 2.37 -24.92 -0.82
N GLN A 561 3.34 -24.26 -0.20
CA GLN A 561 4.75 -24.58 -0.29
C GLN A 561 5.22 -25.23 1.01
N ILE A 562 5.97 -26.33 0.91
CA ILE A 562 6.65 -26.95 2.03
C ILE A 562 8.15 -26.83 1.78
N THR A 563 8.91 -26.39 2.79
CA THR A 563 10.38 -26.50 2.78
C THR A 563 10.80 -27.54 3.80
N THR A 564 11.82 -28.32 3.47
CA THR A 564 12.42 -29.27 4.40
C THR A 564 13.90 -28.93 4.53
N GLU A 565 14.42 -28.91 5.76
CA GLU A 565 15.84 -28.72 6.04
C GLU A 565 16.62 -30.06 6.02
N CYS A 566 15.95 -31.15 5.66
CA CYS A 566 16.52 -32.50 5.75
C CYS A 566 17.21 -32.92 4.47
N MET A 567 18.40 -33.49 4.63
CA MET A 567 19.25 -34.04 3.56
C MET A 567 18.82 -35.45 3.10
N GLU A 568 17.73 -35.99 3.66
CA GLU A 568 17.22 -37.35 3.40
C GLU A 568 15.70 -37.30 3.14
N GLU A 569 15.19 -38.26 2.35
CA GLU A 569 13.77 -38.40 2.10
C GLU A 569 13.03 -38.70 3.41
N LYS A 570 12.06 -37.85 3.77
CA LYS A 570 11.24 -38.02 4.98
C LYS A 570 9.76 -38.11 4.63
N SER A 571 9.05 -38.91 5.40
CA SER A 571 7.60 -38.98 5.36
C SER A 571 7.01 -37.85 6.20
N TYR A 572 6.08 -37.12 5.61
CA TYR A 572 5.28 -36.09 6.24
C TYR A 572 3.80 -36.49 6.19
N ARG A 573 3.02 -35.83 7.02
CA ARG A 573 1.60 -36.00 7.17
C ARG A 573 0.93 -34.65 7.00
N LEU A 574 0.05 -34.55 6.01
CA LEU A 574 -0.87 -33.43 5.91
C LEU A 574 -2.15 -33.82 6.64
N ARG A 575 -2.47 -33.12 7.72
CA ARG A 575 -3.72 -33.24 8.47
C ARG A 575 -4.58 -32.02 8.19
N MET A 576 -5.87 -32.21 7.95
CA MET A 576 -6.82 -31.11 7.85
C MET A 576 -8.12 -31.45 8.57
N THR A 577 -8.73 -30.44 9.18
CA THR A 577 -10.10 -30.46 9.64
C THR A 577 -10.84 -29.36 8.89
N ALA A 578 -11.78 -29.73 8.02
CA ALA A 578 -12.45 -28.79 7.14
C ALA A 578 -13.92 -29.17 6.89
N ARG A 579 -14.73 -28.19 6.49
CA ARG A 579 -16.06 -28.42 5.91
C ARG A 579 -16.12 -27.90 4.49
N SER A 580 -16.90 -28.56 3.64
CA SER A 580 -17.16 -28.10 2.28
C SER A 580 -18.25 -27.04 2.22
N THR A 581 -18.36 -26.33 1.10
CA THR A 581 -19.52 -25.48 0.78
C THR A 581 -20.64 -26.23 0.06
N LYS A 582 -20.37 -27.46 -0.38
CA LYS A 582 -21.30 -28.33 -1.11
C LYS A 582 -21.27 -29.74 -0.54
N ASP A 583 -22.42 -30.42 -0.54
CA ASP A 583 -22.47 -31.85 -0.22
C ASP A 583 -21.70 -32.65 -1.27
N GLU A 584 -21.03 -33.73 -0.84
CA GLU A 584 -20.23 -34.62 -1.69
C GLU A 584 -19.10 -33.92 -2.48
N GLN A 585 -18.53 -32.82 -1.93
CA GLN A 585 -17.39 -32.14 -2.52
C GLN A 585 -16.09 -32.89 -2.19
N THR A 586 -15.28 -33.13 -3.21
CA THR A 586 -13.98 -33.80 -3.12
C THR A 586 -12.84 -32.79 -3.11
N ALA A 587 -11.77 -33.10 -2.39
CA ALA A 587 -10.48 -32.44 -2.44
C ALA A 587 -9.40 -33.47 -2.82
N ASP A 588 -8.78 -33.26 -3.98
CA ASP A 588 -7.63 -34.03 -4.44
C ASP A 588 -6.35 -33.32 -4.01
N LEU A 589 -5.46 -34.03 -3.32
CA LEU A 589 -4.14 -33.54 -2.96
C LEU A 589 -3.12 -33.94 -4.01
N PHE A 590 -2.44 -32.98 -4.63
CA PHE A 590 -1.30 -33.20 -5.50
C PHE A 590 -0.01 -32.73 -4.83
N LEU A 591 1.09 -33.44 -5.06
CA LEU A 591 2.44 -33.05 -4.69
C LEU A 591 3.31 -32.96 -5.95
N ASP A 592 3.83 -31.77 -6.23
CA ASP A 592 4.55 -31.43 -7.46
C ASP A 592 3.81 -31.93 -8.72
N GLY A 593 2.48 -31.76 -8.74
CA GLY A 593 1.60 -32.19 -9.83
C GLY A 593 1.20 -33.67 -9.84
N ASN A 594 1.68 -34.49 -8.91
CA ASN A 594 1.32 -35.92 -8.80
C ASN A 594 0.22 -36.12 -7.75
N LEU A 595 -0.85 -36.84 -8.10
CA LEU A 595 -1.94 -37.12 -7.16
C LEU A 595 -1.44 -38.00 -6.01
N VAL A 596 -1.58 -37.50 -4.79
CA VAL A 596 -1.23 -38.19 -3.54
C VAL A 596 -2.45 -38.91 -2.95
N GLY A 597 -3.62 -38.29 -3.02
CA GLY A 597 -4.86 -38.86 -2.52
C GLY A 597 -6.06 -37.96 -2.74
N THR A 598 -7.24 -38.49 -2.44
CA THR A 598 -8.51 -37.79 -2.55
C THR A 598 -9.31 -37.99 -1.26
N HIS A 599 -9.97 -36.93 -0.81
CA HIS A 599 -10.95 -37.01 0.26
C HIS A 599 -12.29 -36.43 -0.20
N THR A 600 -13.40 -37.06 0.18
CA THR A 600 -14.75 -36.59 -0.11
C THR A 600 -15.40 -36.11 1.16
N PHE A 601 -15.76 -34.82 1.20
CA PHE A 601 -16.56 -34.22 2.25
C PHE A 601 -18.03 -34.53 1.99
N THR A 602 -18.64 -35.27 2.91
CA THR A 602 -20.01 -35.77 2.79
C THR A 602 -21.05 -34.67 2.90
N SER A 603 -20.82 -33.67 3.76
CA SER A 603 -21.78 -32.58 3.94
C SER A 603 -21.17 -31.22 4.27
N HIS A 604 -21.78 -30.17 3.73
CA HIS A 604 -21.45 -28.78 4.04
C HIS A 604 -21.77 -28.34 5.49
N GLN A 605 -22.49 -29.17 6.25
CA GLN A 605 -22.92 -28.85 7.62
C GLN A 605 -21.95 -29.27 8.71
N VAL A 606 -20.99 -30.14 8.41
CA VAL A 606 -20.09 -30.74 9.40
C VAL A 606 -18.63 -30.55 9.02
N PHE A 607 -17.77 -30.39 10.03
CA PHE A 607 -16.33 -30.45 9.84
C PHE A 607 -15.89 -31.91 9.85
N GLU A 608 -15.15 -32.31 8.83
CA GLU A 608 -14.58 -33.64 8.68
C GLU A 608 -13.05 -33.58 8.73
N LYS A 609 -12.45 -34.68 9.19
CA LYS A 609 -10.99 -34.81 9.27
C LYS A 609 -10.47 -35.62 8.09
N ALA A 610 -9.44 -35.10 7.44
CA ALA A 610 -8.72 -35.80 6.39
C ALA A 610 -7.23 -35.80 6.66
N GLU A 611 -6.58 -36.90 6.31
CA GLU A 611 -5.14 -37.09 6.52
C GLU A 611 -4.51 -37.73 5.29
N PHE A 612 -3.37 -37.19 4.86
CA PHE A 612 -2.62 -37.65 3.70
C PHE A 612 -1.16 -37.89 4.07
N SER A 613 -0.60 -39.00 3.60
CA SER A 613 0.82 -39.29 3.73
C SER A 613 1.56 -38.78 2.49
N ILE A 614 2.55 -37.93 2.69
CA ILE A 614 3.37 -37.34 1.61
C ILE A 614 4.85 -37.68 1.84
N LYS A 615 5.55 -38.08 0.78
CA LYS A 615 7.00 -38.30 0.83
C LYS A 615 7.71 -37.13 0.18
N ILE A 616 8.66 -36.53 0.90
CA ILE A 616 9.39 -35.35 0.43
C ILE A 616 10.86 -35.71 0.24
N ALA A 617 11.31 -35.65 -1.02
CA ALA A 617 12.72 -35.77 -1.39
C ALA A 617 13.51 -34.50 -0.99
N PRO A 618 14.81 -34.62 -0.67
CA PRO A 618 15.64 -33.50 -0.24
C PRO A 618 15.89 -32.45 -1.35
N GLU A 619 16.26 -31.24 -0.90
CA GLU A 619 16.83 -30.11 -1.68
C GLU A 619 15.94 -29.21 -2.55
N MET A 620 14.61 -29.26 -2.49
CA MET A 620 13.79 -28.23 -3.16
C MET A 620 12.50 -27.94 -2.37
N PRO A 621 11.97 -26.70 -2.40
CA PRO A 621 10.61 -26.46 -1.94
C PRO A 621 9.64 -27.32 -2.75
N LYS A 622 8.69 -27.92 -2.05
CA LYS A 622 7.64 -28.78 -2.60
C LYS A 622 6.34 -28.02 -2.69
N ILE A 623 5.61 -28.21 -3.79
CA ILE A 623 4.31 -27.58 -3.99
C ILE A 623 3.21 -28.61 -3.76
N LEU A 624 2.32 -28.32 -2.83
CA LEU A 624 1.05 -29.03 -2.69
C LEU A 624 -0.07 -28.24 -3.34
N GLU A 625 -0.94 -28.93 -4.05
CA GLU A 625 -2.20 -28.39 -4.58
C GLU A 625 -3.37 -29.18 -3.99
N LEU A 626 -4.35 -28.48 -3.42
CA LEU A 626 -5.65 -29.03 -3.07
C LEU A 626 -6.64 -28.61 -4.15
N ARG A 627 -7.13 -29.56 -4.95
CA ARG A 627 -8.07 -29.31 -6.04
C ARG A 627 -9.47 -29.77 -5.68
N TYR A 628 -10.46 -28.90 -5.84
CA TYR A 628 -11.83 -29.13 -5.38
C TYR A 628 -12.76 -29.56 -6.53
N ARG A 629 -13.59 -30.60 -6.32
CA ARG A 629 -14.59 -31.06 -7.33
C ARG A 629 -15.88 -31.56 -6.66
N PRO A 630 -17.09 -31.30 -7.18
CA PRO A 630 -17.36 -30.50 -8.37
C PRO A 630 -17.11 -29.01 -8.09
N TRP A 631 -16.50 -28.33 -9.04
CA TRP A 631 -16.36 -26.89 -9.06
C TRP A 631 -17.12 -26.35 -10.26
N ASP A 632 -18.04 -25.40 -10.05
CA ASP A 632 -18.75 -24.80 -11.17
C ASP A 632 -17.89 -23.69 -11.77
N LEU A 633 -17.54 -23.83 -13.05
CA LEU A 633 -16.76 -22.83 -13.80
C LEU A 633 -17.51 -21.49 -13.95
N ALA A 634 -18.82 -21.44 -13.68
CA ALA A 634 -19.59 -20.20 -13.59
C ALA A 634 -19.45 -19.51 -12.22
N GLU A 635 -19.11 -20.25 -11.17
CA GLU A 635 -18.81 -19.76 -9.82
C GLU A 635 -17.29 -19.59 -9.62
N GLN A 636 -16.64 -18.86 -10.53
CA GLN A 636 -15.17 -18.63 -10.52
C GLN A 636 -14.64 -17.98 -9.24
N MET A 637 -15.54 -17.58 -8.34
CA MET A 637 -15.30 -16.76 -7.17
C MET A 637 -15.99 -17.30 -5.90
N GLY A 638 -16.23 -18.62 -5.82
CA GLY A 638 -16.82 -19.25 -4.64
C GLY A 638 -15.80 -19.65 -3.57
N ASP A 639 -16.27 -19.81 -2.33
CA ASP A 639 -15.52 -20.50 -1.28
C ASP A 639 -15.60 -22.02 -1.48
N ALA A 640 -14.49 -22.72 -1.24
CA ALA A 640 -14.40 -24.17 -1.46
C ALA A 640 -14.53 -24.94 -0.14
N LEU A 641 -13.50 -24.89 0.69
CA LEU A 641 -13.48 -25.48 2.02
C LEU A 641 -13.20 -24.40 3.07
N LEU A 642 -13.85 -24.52 4.23
CA LEU A 642 -13.46 -23.82 5.45
C LEU A 642 -12.65 -24.75 6.34
N PHE A 643 -11.39 -24.41 6.58
CA PHE A 643 -10.51 -25.15 7.48
C PHE A 643 -10.59 -24.59 8.89
N THR A 644 -10.62 -25.46 9.90
CA THR A 644 -10.24 -25.13 11.29
C THR A 644 -8.85 -25.66 11.64
N GLU A 645 -8.31 -26.53 10.80
CA GLU A 645 -6.97 -27.10 10.90
C GLU A 645 -6.46 -27.45 9.49
N LEU A 646 -5.22 -27.09 9.19
CA LEU A 646 -4.45 -27.53 8.03
C LEU A 646 -2.97 -27.53 8.43
N VAL A 647 -2.41 -28.72 8.66
CA VAL A 647 -1.08 -28.92 9.24
C VAL A 647 -0.27 -29.87 8.38
N VAL A 648 0.98 -29.52 8.10
CA VAL A 648 1.97 -30.41 7.49
C VAL A 648 3.09 -30.63 8.49
N ALA A 649 3.28 -31.88 8.92
CA ALA A 649 4.32 -32.19 9.90
C ALA A 649 5.00 -33.54 9.60
N PRO A 650 6.21 -33.79 10.13
CA PRO A 650 6.85 -35.10 10.04
C PRO A 650 5.94 -36.21 10.60
N GLN A 651 6.02 -37.41 10.02
CA GLN A 651 5.19 -38.56 10.41
C GLN A 651 5.46 -39.14 11.78
#